data_AF-A0A838T709-F1
#
_entry.id   AF-A0A838T709-F1
#
_cell.length_a   1.000
_cell.length_b   1.000
_cell.length_c   1.000
_cell.angle_alpha   90.00
_cell.angle_beta   90.00
_cell.angle_gamma   90.00
#
_symmetry.space_group_name_H-M   'P 1'
#
loop_
_entity.id
_entity.type
_entity.pdbx_description
1 polymer ?
#
loop_
_entity_poly.entity_id
_entity_poly.type
_entity_poly.pdbx_seq_one_letter_code
_entity_poly.pdbx_strand_id
1 'polypeptide(L)'
;MLGALNETGTTLIDFEHYSQDNNPDGGVYILRDFCKSGDAIRIKLPYIDYVGGSNTAPGAIKNQYLWLENHQMISEFDHENNEGAFNSTPWASGMYAYIQVGKDRKLTTDPGHSTDIFQDVYDYYDPNCLGSWMMPIQAEGNFDFDYRPNLEQLGACWQNSSTYVVPFDKSSYNTLPNPFTGCSDLFNYYDRTGDGRILLGSPYADSSDVYRGEVVNGAFSCNMQGYGDSEDAFSLASGKSKIGISTNPSPVTVLTLQSHEFNVANDINPPTSSTSPYFFDQYENRTIHLNGLSIEILNEIPNTTWGATNMMGETPVDLKVRIRWDDYDIINDARWCAPDIQLHPSVHFDPANLPLNDPTEYSVNITGGHSVTLDRGASPTQHIAYDNDPVSGQYRFAQPTVMTCLPNSYFHIDPYGSLYIKNGSTLTMQAGSKLEVHEGAAVYVQKGSTLILEDGAMLYIWNDGLVDIEPGGKIIIKNNVAGQGIQLNYPQYNQYTAELRVEGTLKFDNGADFIYQGTGFYHFMNNSNLTLSNNSDIIWDGAGQGHKMIELDDNVVLTLDGHPVTIKNGDVSIHNNAKIKVLNASIDVNHVNFTGFSSAPIGNEGLYGKTISTVCDIKNSTFTNFATGLELRQIALPLQVNINTCSFSNCPAAINCNQVDKMRIIDCTPTYNLAAGSKAISLINCKNTTMDGGEIQGYDQGFNLTDVKALYMDGSSVYNCNTGIYGVDSKIWMRNGAKVDQTLVTGMALYGSWNSGSGAYTSMLTMGDAGCAMVVRDGGAGIKGTNTILNIDPVTNDINSDNNGLFNPLWFTRNTGNSALLFDMCYTQASNPITTIKARRNIWCPPGGVNVPPAPSSYKFQNSATCSSSGGVTFDRQPISVCVPSTYDCSFCNGQARIADSGEEDSSLSVSDIVTDAFSDAYDDFIIKDNDNTRENFSTLSVLGLNYDSLNTSWTLTTVDGIELPTVDSIVNLIMVAKILDEEIDSSAERLSGENVEDIFAKYYTQMQSGSKSKPSMLFVYPNPAQKQVTIELRGTSEIRKVILLDLLGRSFYHGTIDSKVSVDVSMFPKGFYLLKGLKADGSVAELQQFIVQ
;
A
#
# COMPACT_ATOMS: atom_id res chain seq x y z
N MET A 1 16.51 -7.66 62.16
CA MET A 1 17.50 -8.54 61.52
C MET A 1 16.89 -8.85 60.16
N LEU A 2 17.52 -8.52 59.04
CA LEU A 2 16.89 -8.79 57.73
C LEU A 2 16.88 -10.30 57.47
N GLY A 3 15.72 -10.93 57.62
CA GLY A 3 15.61 -12.38 57.49
C GLY A 3 14.20 -12.91 57.75
N ALA A 4 13.93 -14.09 57.22
CA ALA A 4 12.72 -14.88 57.47
C ALA A 4 13.10 -16.36 57.56
N LEU A 5 12.25 -17.19 58.19
CA LEU A 5 12.51 -18.62 58.23
C LEU A 5 12.24 -19.25 56.85
N ASN A 6 12.97 -20.29 56.49
CA ASN A 6 12.68 -21.11 55.33
C ASN A 6 11.31 -21.81 55.44
N GLU A 7 10.85 -22.46 54.37
CA GLU A 7 9.53 -23.13 54.33
C GLU A 7 9.28 -24.10 55.51
N THR A 8 10.32 -24.77 56.03
CA THR A 8 10.21 -25.71 57.14
C THR A 8 10.20 -25.05 58.52
N GLY A 9 10.42 -23.73 58.61
CA GLY A 9 10.45 -22.98 59.86
C GLY A 9 11.69 -23.22 60.72
N THR A 10 12.79 -23.73 60.14
CA THR A 10 13.95 -24.22 60.90
C THR A 10 15.21 -23.39 60.73
N THR A 11 15.34 -22.67 59.62
CA THR A 11 16.56 -21.96 59.26
C THR A 11 16.23 -20.53 58.87
N LEU A 12 16.89 -19.56 59.49
CA LEU A 12 16.77 -18.16 59.12
C LEU A 12 17.55 -17.91 57.81
N ILE A 13 16.86 -17.39 56.80
CA ILE A 13 17.41 -16.96 55.52
C ILE A 13 17.69 -15.46 55.57
N ASP A 14 18.87 -15.05 55.12
CA ASP A 14 19.27 -13.64 55.04
C ASP A 14 18.69 -12.99 53.78
N PHE A 15 17.99 -11.87 53.96
CA PHE A 15 17.36 -11.11 52.88
C PHE A 15 18.13 -9.82 52.53
N GLU A 16 19.33 -9.58 53.08
CA GLU A 16 20.11 -8.37 52.80
C GLU A 16 20.44 -8.19 51.31
N HIS A 17 20.72 -9.30 50.60
CA HIS A 17 21.11 -9.29 49.18
C HIS A 17 20.13 -10.08 48.30
N TYR A 18 18.86 -10.20 48.72
CA TYR A 18 17.86 -10.94 47.98
C TYR A 18 17.45 -10.17 46.72
N SER A 19 17.72 -10.75 45.56
CA SER A 19 17.41 -10.20 44.23
C SER A 19 17.12 -11.34 43.25
N GLN A 20 16.62 -10.99 42.07
CA GLN A 20 16.43 -11.91 40.96
C GLN A 20 17.73 -12.62 40.56
N ASP A 21 18.86 -11.90 40.53
CA ASP A 21 20.17 -12.48 40.15
C ASP A 21 20.68 -13.53 41.15
N ASN A 22 20.45 -13.30 42.44
CA ASN A 22 20.97 -14.18 43.50
C ASN A 22 19.99 -15.30 43.87
N ASN A 23 18.69 -15.12 43.60
CA ASN A 23 17.63 -16.06 43.95
C ASN A 23 16.60 -16.17 42.80
N PRO A 24 17.00 -16.64 41.61
CA PRO A 24 16.18 -16.59 40.39
C PRO A 24 14.92 -17.46 40.45
N ASP A 25 14.93 -18.52 41.27
CA ASP A 25 13.78 -19.43 41.43
C ASP A 25 12.79 -18.96 42.53
N GLY A 26 13.08 -17.85 43.21
CA GLY A 26 12.29 -17.37 44.33
C GLY A 26 12.32 -18.33 45.54
N GLY A 27 11.20 -18.44 46.27
CA GLY A 27 11.09 -19.37 47.39
C GLY A 27 9.85 -19.21 48.25
N VAL A 28 9.74 -20.07 49.27
CA VAL A 28 8.66 -20.03 50.27
C VAL A 28 9.27 -19.86 51.65
N TYR A 29 8.74 -18.89 52.40
CA TYR A 29 9.30 -18.42 53.66
C TYR A 29 8.22 -18.26 54.72
N ILE A 30 8.61 -18.31 55.99
CA ILE A 30 7.75 -18.01 57.14
C ILE A 30 8.23 -16.69 57.74
N LEU A 31 7.40 -15.65 57.60
CA LEU A 31 7.60 -14.31 58.13
C LEU A 31 6.89 -14.20 59.50
N ARG A 32 7.69 -14.16 60.55
CA ARG A 32 7.23 -14.00 61.94
C ARG A 32 7.02 -12.52 62.27
N ASP A 33 6.42 -12.26 63.43
CA ASP A 33 6.18 -10.90 63.92
C ASP A 33 7.43 -10.01 63.89
N PHE A 34 7.36 -8.88 63.19
CA PHE A 34 8.47 -7.95 63.02
C PHE A 34 8.93 -7.36 64.36
N CYS A 35 8.01 -6.92 65.22
CA CYS A 35 8.36 -6.28 66.49
C CYS A 35 9.02 -7.24 67.49
N LYS A 36 8.60 -8.50 67.55
CA LYS A 36 9.13 -9.49 68.51
C LYS A 36 10.36 -10.23 67.99
N SER A 37 10.36 -10.62 66.71
CA SER A 37 11.46 -11.41 66.13
C SER A 37 12.51 -10.56 65.43
N GLY A 38 12.11 -9.38 64.94
CA GLY A 38 12.91 -8.54 64.06
C GLY A 38 12.98 -9.06 62.63
N ASP A 39 12.21 -10.09 62.26
CA ASP A 39 12.17 -10.67 60.91
C ASP A 39 11.51 -9.70 59.92
N ALA A 40 12.17 -9.50 58.78
CA ALA A 40 11.67 -8.71 57.67
C ALA A 40 12.25 -9.26 56.37
N ILE A 41 11.48 -9.19 55.30
CA ILE A 41 11.91 -9.55 53.95
C ILE A 41 12.20 -8.26 53.18
N ARG A 42 13.41 -8.15 52.62
CA ARG A 42 13.82 -7.05 51.75
C ARG A 42 14.22 -7.65 50.41
N ILE A 43 13.59 -7.18 49.33
CA ILE A 43 13.77 -7.69 47.98
C ILE A 43 14.24 -6.53 47.11
N LYS A 44 15.42 -6.62 46.51
CA LYS A 44 15.88 -5.63 45.52
C LYS A 44 14.97 -5.72 44.29
N LEU A 45 14.36 -4.60 43.91
CA LEU A 45 13.59 -4.49 42.67
C LEU A 45 14.56 -4.52 41.46
N PRO A 46 14.22 -5.25 40.39
CA PRO A 46 15.13 -5.47 39.27
C PRO A 46 15.31 -4.21 38.39
N TYR A 47 16.31 -4.26 37.52
CA TYR A 47 16.60 -3.30 36.43
C TYR A 47 17.07 -1.90 36.84
N ILE A 48 17.15 -1.62 38.14
CA ILE A 48 17.91 -0.49 38.66
C ILE A 48 19.17 -1.04 39.31
N ASP A 49 20.32 -0.62 38.78
CA ASP A 49 21.63 -0.94 39.33
C ASP A 49 22.41 0.32 39.64
N TYR A 50 22.41 0.69 40.91
CA TYR A 50 23.32 1.71 41.43
C TYR A 50 24.76 1.22 41.31
N VAL A 51 25.52 1.81 40.37
CA VAL A 51 26.96 1.53 40.19
C VAL A 51 27.75 2.48 41.10
N GLY A 52 27.80 2.16 42.39
CA GLY A 52 28.56 2.94 43.37
C GLY A 52 30.06 2.84 43.18
N GLY A 53 30.72 3.90 42.70
CA GLY A 53 32.17 3.90 42.50
C GLY A 53 32.78 5.29 42.48
N SER A 54 33.19 5.79 43.66
CA SER A 54 33.86 7.08 43.92
C SER A 54 33.02 8.34 43.65
N ASN A 55 33.34 9.42 44.38
CA ASN A 55 32.76 10.77 44.27
C ASN A 55 32.99 11.45 42.89
N THR A 56 33.28 10.68 41.83
CA THR A 56 33.62 11.14 40.49
C THR A 56 32.73 10.58 39.37
N ALA A 57 31.75 9.73 39.68
CA ALA A 57 30.70 9.33 38.72
C ALA A 57 29.32 9.88 39.15
N PRO A 58 29.00 11.13 38.81
CA PRO A 58 27.66 11.68 38.98
C PRO A 58 26.57 10.92 38.22
N GLY A 59 25.39 10.79 38.85
CA GLY A 59 24.14 10.47 38.16
C GLY A 59 23.68 9.01 38.14
N ALA A 60 23.88 8.24 39.21
CA ALA A 60 23.31 6.89 39.31
C ALA A 60 21.95 6.91 40.03
N ILE A 61 20.90 6.40 39.37
CA ILE A 61 19.59 6.13 39.98
C ILE A 61 19.79 5.12 41.12
N LYS A 62 19.19 5.40 42.28
CA LYS A 62 19.33 4.56 43.48
C LYS A 62 18.52 3.29 43.36
N ASN A 63 19.09 2.17 43.81
CA ASN A 63 18.37 0.90 43.92
C ASN A 63 17.11 1.08 44.75
N GLN A 64 16.09 0.29 44.46
CA GLN A 64 14.84 0.29 45.20
C GLN A 64 14.56 -1.10 45.73
N TYR A 65 13.92 -1.18 46.90
CA TYR A 65 13.72 -2.42 47.61
C TYR A 65 12.28 -2.53 48.08
N LEU A 66 11.61 -3.63 47.76
CA LEU A 66 10.35 -3.99 48.40
C LEU A 66 10.65 -4.57 49.79
N TRP A 67 10.01 -4.01 50.80
CA TRP A 67 10.18 -4.37 52.20
C TRP A 67 8.87 -4.90 52.75
N LEU A 68 8.90 -6.07 53.41
CA LEU A 68 7.72 -6.75 53.94
C LEU A 68 7.92 -7.06 55.43
N GLU A 69 6.93 -6.66 56.23
CA GLU A 69 6.88 -6.86 57.67
C GLU A 69 5.57 -7.53 58.05
N ASN A 70 5.60 -8.51 58.96
CA ASN A 70 4.38 -9.08 59.54
C ASN A 70 4.13 -8.41 60.89
N HIS A 71 3.04 -7.67 61.00
CA HIS A 71 2.61 -7.04 62.25
C HIS A 71 1.46 -7.83 62.84
N GLN A 72 1.68 -8.46 64.00
CA GLN A 72 0.66 -9.30 64.65
C GLN A 72 -0.15 -8.54 65.71
N MET A 73 0.08 -7.22 65.87
CA MET A 73 -0.57 -6.36 66.88
C MET A 73 -0.27 -6.81 68.32
N ILE A 74 0.96 -7.26 68.59
CA ILE A 74 1.39 -7.73 69.93
C ILE A 74 2.19 -6.63 70.64
N SER A 75 2.82 -5.75 69.88
CA SER A 75 3.66 -4.66 70.37
C SER A 75 2.90 -3.33 70.36
N GLU A 76 3.20 -2.45 71.30
CA GLU A 76 2.73 -1.05 71.26
C GLU A 76 3.27 -0.27 70.05
N PHE A 77 4.26 -0.83 69.35
CA PHE A 77 4.83 -0.28 68.12
C PHE A 77 4.18 -0.82 66.83
N ASP A 78 3.23 -1.77 66.93
CA ASP A 78 2.52 -2.33 65.77
C ASP A 78 1.29 -1.49 65.36
N HIS A 79 0.94 -0.47 66.13
CA HIS A 79 -0.25 0.34 65.91
C HIS A 79 0.03 1.81 66.27
N GLU A 80 -0.83 2.72 65.80
CA GLU A 80 -0.68 4.14 66.06
C GLU A 80 -1.18 4.51 67.47
N ASN A 81 -0.45 5.38 68.18
CA ASN A 81 -0.73 5.71 69.58
C ASN A 81 -2.08 6.42 69.81
N ASN A 82 -2.70 6.98 68.76
CA ASN A 82 -4.01 7.61 68.80
C ASN A 82 -5.10 6.75 68.13
N GLU A 83 -4.85 5.44 67.93
CA GLU A 83 -5.85 4.51 67.44
C GLU A 83 -7.11 4.54 68.34
N GLY A 84 -8.29 4.71 67.73
CA GLY A 84 -9.57 4.89 68.42
C GLY A 84 -9.85 6.32 68.89
N ALA A 85 -8.94 7.27 68.71
CA ALA A 85 -9.23 8.70 68.83
C ALA A 85 -9.88 9.22 67.53
N PHE A 86 -10.79 10.19 67.64
CA PHE A 86 -11.37 10.92 66.49
C PHE A 86 -11.99 10.05 65.37
N ASN A 87 -12.60 8.91 65.72
CA ASN A 87 -13.20 7.94 64.78
C ASN A 87 -12.19 7.26 63.82
N SER A 88 -10.91 7.18 64.17
CA SER A 88 -9.96 6.37 63.40
C SER A 88 -10.32 4.88 63.45
N THR A 89 -10.16 4.22 62.30
CA THR A 89 -10.34 2.78 62.14
C THR A 89 -9.14 2.04 62.76
N PRO A 90 -9.36 0.91 63.46
CA PRO A 90 -8.26 0.13 64.02
C PRO A 90 -7.32 -0.42 62.94
N TRP A 91 -6.04 -0.56 63.26
CA TRP A 91 -5.08 -1.29 62.44
C TRP A 91 -5.38 -2.80 62.48
N ALA A 92 -4.97 -3.53 61.44
CA ALA A 92 -5.23 -4.97 61.33
C ALA A 92 -3.93 -5.79 61.31
N SER A 93 -3.97 -6.99 61.90
CA SER A 93 -2.83 -7.90 61.79
C SER A 93 -2.63 -8.37 60.34
N GLY A 94 -1.38 -8.51 59.91
CA GLY A 94 -1.05 -8.95 58.55
C GLY A 94 0.30 -8.47 58.05
N MET A 95 0.51 -8.62 56.74
CA MET A 95 1.71 -8.15 56.07
C MET A 95 1.56 -6.67 55.68
N TYR A 96 2.53 -5.85 56.09
CA TYR A 96 2.68 -4.46 55.67
C TYR A 96 3.87 -4.37 54.71
N ALA A 97 3.73 -3.54 53.67
CA ALA A 97 4.70 -3.46 52.59
C ALA A 97 5.13 -2.01 52.32
N TYR A 98 6.39 -1.83 51.92
CA TYR A 98 6.98 -0.52 51.61
C TYR A 98 7.97 -0.62 50.45
N ILE A 99 8.13 0.44 49.65
CA ILE A 99 9.30 0.63 48.80
C ILE A 99 10.31 1.52 49.49
N GLN A 100 11.51 1.00 49.73
CA GLN A 100 12.66 1.74 50.22
C GLN A 100 13.57 2.12 49.05
N VAL A 101 13.88 3.41 48.93
CA VAL A 101 14.82 3.91 47.91
C VAL A 101 16.21 4.13 48.51
N GLY A 102 17.23 3.56 47.88
CA GLY A 102 18.63 3.61 48.30
C GLY A 102 18.93 2.72 49.49
N LYS A 103 19.79 3.19 50.40
CA LYS A 103 20.26 2.43 51.58
C LYS A 103 21.04 1.17 51.20
N ASP A 104 21.87 1.27 50.17
CA ASP A 104 22.75 0.19 49.71
C ASP A 104 23.97 -0.08 50.63
N ARG A 105 24.33 0.88 51.50
CA ARG A 105 25.46 0.75 52.42
C ARG A 105 24.97 0.55 53.86
N LYS A 106 25.48 -0.49 54.52
CA LYS A 106 25.17 -0.76 55.93
C LYS A 106 26.26 -0.16 56.82
N LEU A 107 26.01 1.02 57.40
CA LEU A 107 26.91 1.78 58.27
C LEU A 107 28.33 1.96 57.70
N THR A 108 28.65 3.17 57.27
CA THR A 108 30.02 3.51 56.89
C THR A 108 31.02 3.16 58.02
N THR A 109 32.06 2.40 57.71
CA THR A 109 33.28 2.30 58.56
C THR A 109 34.12 3.58 58.49
N ASP A 110 33.59 4.64 57.86
CA ASP A 110 34.31 5.88 57.63
C ASP A 110 34.35 6.70 58.93
N PRO A 111 35.54 6.98 59.50
CA PRO A 111 35.68 7.75 60.72
C PRO A 111 35.29 9.21 60.46
N GLY A 112 34.00 9.52 60.58
CA GLY A 112 33.44 10.86 60.34
C GLY A 112 31.94 10.86 60.02
N HIS A 113 31.39 9.74 59.54
CA HIS A 113 30.00 9.64 59.08
C HIS A 113 29.10 8.90 60.10
N SER A 114 29.09 9.38 61.35
CA SER A 114 28.20 8.83 62.38
C SER A 114 26.76 9.33 62.17
N THR A 115 25.82 8.39 62.02
CA THR A 115 24.34 8.51 61.91
C THR A 115 23.73 8.54 60.49
N ASP A 116 23.96 7.49 59.70
CA ASP A 116 23.41 7.20 58.34
C ASP A 116 21.87 7.23 58.15
N ILE A 117 21.09 7.51 59.21
CA ILE A 117 19.64 7.75 59.10
C ILE A 117 19.39 9.17 58.54
N PHE A 118 20.22 10.14 58.94
CA PHE A 118 20.16 11.53 58.51
C PHE A 118 21.59 12.01 58.21
N GLN A 119 22.12 11.72 57.02
CA GLN A 119 23.39 12.33 56.59
C GLN A 119 23.18 13.83 56.38
N ASP A 120 24.23 14.62 56.64
CA ASP A 120 24.29 16.01 56.19
C ASP A 120 24.09 16.05 54.68
N VAL A 121 23.15 16.90 54.23
CA VAL A 121 22.48 16.99 52.91
C VAL A 121 23.43 17.16 51.70
N TYR A 122 24.75 17.10 51.86
CA TYR A 122 25.72 17.55 50.86
C TYR A 122 26.39 16.46 50.02
N ASP A 123 26.25 15.17 50.35
CA ASP A 123 26.82 14.08 49.53
C ASP A 123 25.76 13.31 48.73
N TYR A 124 25.17 13.95 47.73
CA TYR A 124 24.12 13.37 46.87
C TYR A 124 24.53 12.07 46.16
N TYR A 125 25.83 11.79 46.08
CA TYR A 125 26.37 10.56 45.49
C TYR A 125 26.30 9.36 46.43
N ASP A 126 26.13 9.57 47.74
CA ASP A 126 26.01 8.47 48.69
C ASP A 126 24.65 7.75 48.49
N PRO A 127 24.63 6.41 48.32
CA PRO A 127 23.37 5.67 48.24
C PRO A 127 22.47 5.89 49.48
N ASN A 128 23.03 6.34 50.61
CA ASN A 128 22.35 6.59 51.87
C ASN A 128 21.98 8.06 52.14
N CYS A 129 22.41 9.04 51.33
CA CYS A 129 22.29 10.48 51.65
C CYS A 129 20.89 11.07 51.62
N LEU A 130 19.95 10.39 50.97
CA LEU A 130 18.54 10.75 51.02
C LEU A 130 18.02 10.09 52.31
N GLY A 131 17.23 10.81 53.11
CA GLY A 131 16.60 10.25 54.32
C GLY A 131 15.86 8.94 54.01
N SER A 132 15.35 8.22 55.01
CA SER A 132 14.62 6.96 54.80
C SER A 132 13.39 7.17 53.88
N TRP A 133 13.59 7.16 52.57
CA TRP A 133 12.56 7.25 51.52
C TRP A 133 11.86 5.90 51.48
N MET A 134 10.95 5.69 52.44
CA MET A 134 10.02 4.59 52.45
C MET A 134 8.67 5.09 51.95
N MET A 135 8.13 4.45 50.92
CA MET A 135 6.80 4.71 50.41
C MET A 135 5.90 3.52 50.77
N PRO A 136 4.77 3.73 51.46
CA PRO A 136 3.87 2.63 51.81
C PRO A 136 3.26 1.99 50.56
N ILE A 137 3.09 0.68 50.62
CA ILE A 137 2.32 -0.12 49.67
C ILE A 137 1.15 -0.70 50.48
N GLN A 138 -0.04 -0.14 50.27
CA GLN A 138 -1.22 -0.51 51.05
C GLN A 138 -2.02 -1.61 50.36
N ALA A 139 -2.65 -2.49 51.14
CA ALA A 139 -3.47 -3.56 50.59
C ALA A 139 -4.74 -3.06 49.87
N GLU A 140 -5.21 -1.84 50.16
CA GLU A 140 -6.26 -1.17 49.39
C GLU A 140 -5.85 -0.69 47.99
N GLY A 141 -4.55 -0.52 47.75
CA GLY A 141 -4.02 -0.12 46.46
C GLY A 141 -3.89 1.39 46.26
N ASN A 142 -3.42 1.74 45.06
CA ASN A 142 -3.12 3.11 44.66
C ASN A 142 -4.16 3.59 43.64
N PHE A 143 -4.58 4.85 43.77
CA PHE A 143 -5.67 5.44 43.00
C PHE A 143 -5.36 6.86 42.54
N ASP A 144 -5.89 7.18 41.37
CA ASP A 144 -6.14 8.56 40.96
C ASP A 144 -7.42 9.04 41.67
N PHE A 145 -7.29 9.62 42.86
CA PHE A 145 -8.47 10.02 43.66
C PHE A 145 -9.26 11.19 43.06
N ASP A 146 -10.59 11.11 43.16
CA ASP A 146 -11.49 12.25 42.97
C ASP A 146 -11.56 13.11 44.24
N TYR A 147 -10.86 14.22 44.24
CA TYR A 147 -10.87 15.18 45.35
C TYR A 147 -12.12 16.06 45.30
N ARG A 148 -12.73 16.30 46.47
CA ARG A 148 -13.99 17.04 46.60
C ARG A 148 -13.77 18.36 47.34
N PRO A 149 -13.09 19.35 46.73
CA PRO A 149 -12.85 20.66 47.35
C PRO A 149 -14.16 21.39 47.67
N ASN A 150 -15.26 21.04 47.01
CA ASN A 150 -16.58 21.57 47.32
C ASN A 150 -17.14 21.10 48.68
N LEU A 151 -16.53 20.10 49.32
CA LEU A 151 -16.87 19.57 50.65
C LEU A 151 -15.78 19.87 51.69
N GLU A 152 -14.84 20.74 51.36
CA GLU A 152 -13.73 21.13 52.23
C GLU A 152 -14.23 21.71 53.57
N GLN A 153 -13.61 21.31 54.69
CA GLN A 153 -13.97 21.80 56.03
C GLN A 153 -12.76 22.28 56.83
N LEU A 154 -12.91 23.41 57.54
CA LEU A 154 -11.89 23.93 58.46
C LEU A 154 -12.01 23.26 59.83
N GLY A 155 -10.92 22.68 60.34
CA GLY A 155 -10.83 22.15 61.71
C GLY A 155 -11.68 20.92 62.01
N ALA A 156 -12.22 20.25 60.98
CA ALA A 156 -13.19 19.15 61.14
C ALA A 156 -12.58 17.86 61.72
N CYS A 157 -11.29 17.63 61.48
CA CYS A 157 -10.60 16.39 61.86
C CYS A 157 -9.67 16.51 63.05
N TRP A 158 -9.46 17.72 63.56
CA TRP A 158 -8.63 17.94 64.73
C TRP A 158 -9.13 19.18 65.47
N GLN A 159 -9.52 19.03 66.73
CA GLN A 159 -10.07 20.15 67.51
C GLN A 159 -9.01 21.26 67.65
N ASN A 160 -9.37 22.48 67.26
CA ASN A 160 -8.51 23.68 67.24
C ASN A 160 -7.41 23.71 66.16
N SER A 161 -7.48 22.91 65.10
CA SER A 161 -6.57 23.10 63.96
C SER A 161 -7.06 24.23 63.04
N SER A 162 -6.13 25.04 62.55
CA SER A 162 -6.34 26.03 61.48
C SER A 162 -6.19 25.40 60.08
N THR A 163 -6.32 24.08 59.98
CA THR A 163 -6.07 23.27 58.79
C THR A 163 -7.39 22.97 58.09
N TYR A 164 -7.40 23.10 56.77
CA TYR A 164 -8.57 22.73 55.97
C TYR A 164 -8.41 21.28 55.51
N VAL A 165 -9.50 20.52 55.53
CA VAL A 165 -9.49 19.15 55.05
C VAL A 165 -10.24 19.03 53.75
N VAL A 166 -9.55 18.63 52.68
CA VAL A 166 -10.15 18.32 51.38
C VAL A 166 -10.35 16.81 51.31
N PRO A 167 -11.61 16.31 51.36
CA PRO A 167 -11.84 14.87 51.30
C PRO A 167 -11.64 14.33 49.88
N PHE A 168 -11.15 13.11 49.77
CA PHE A 168 -11.26 12.31 48.54
C PHE A 168 -12.51 11.43 48.57
N ASP A 169 -13.03 11.06 47.40
CA ASP A 169 -14.19 10.19 47.26
C ASP A 169 -13.79 8.84 46.67
N LYS A 170 -13.48 7.86 47.52
CA LYS A 170 -13.16 6.46 47.12
C LYS A 170 -14.29 5.83 46.28
N SER A 171 -15.54 6.28 46.42
CA SER A 171 -16.71 5.74 45.72
C SER A 171 -17.02 6.45 44.39
N SER A 172 -16.30 7.52 44.06
CA SER A 172 -16.52 8.26 42.82
C SER A 172 -16.14 7.43 41.59
N TYR A 173 -16.91 7.57 40.51
CA TYR A 173 -16.56 6.99 39.22
C TYR A 173 -15.26 7.56 38.61
N ASN A 174 -14.81 8.73 39.12
CA ASN A 174 -13.55 9.36 38.73
C ASN A 174 -12.35 8.85 39.54
N THR A 175 -12.58 8.14 40.65
CA THR A 175 -11.52 7.48 41.40
C THR A 175 -11.15 6.20 40.66
N LEU A 176 -10.00 6.21 40.00
CA LEU A 176 -9.55 5.10 39.14
C LEU A 176 -8.32 4.42 39.73
N PRO A 177 -8.20 3.09 39.64
CA PRO A 177 -6.98 2.40 40.05
C PRO A 177 -5.79 2.89 39.21
N ASN A 178 -4.67 3.10 39.91
CA ASN A 178 -3.39 3.47 39.33
C ASN A 178 -2.26 2.80 40.14
N PRO A 179 -2.01 1.49 39.92
CA PRO A 179 -1.08 0.68 40.70
C PRO A 179 0.37 1.19 40.71
N PHE A 180 0.78 2.00 39.73
CA PHE A 180 2.17 2.41 39.55
C PHE A 180 2.48 3.79 40.13
N THR A 181 1.62 4.77 39.86
CA THR A 181 1.86 6.19 40.22
C THR A 181 0.70 6.81 40.98
N GLY A 182 -0.31 6.01 41.31
CA GLY A 182 -1.48 6.44 42.05
C GLY A 182 -1.11 6.90 43.45
N CYS A 183 -2.01 7.68 44.00
CA CYS A 183 -1.97 8.10 45.39
C CYS A 183 -2.59 7.02 46.27
N SER A 184 -2.23 7.03 47.54
CA SER A 184 -2.75 6.15 48.57
C SER A 184 -3.31 7.03 49.71
N ASP A 185 -4.11 6.49 50.63
CA ASP A 185 -4.62 7.34 51.72
C ASP A 185 -3.56 7.65 52.80
N LEU A 186 -2.43 6.95 52.78
CA LEU A 186 -1.19 7.29 53.50
C LEU A 186 -0.25 8.23 52.72
N PHE A 187 -0.39 8.33 51.38
CA PHE A 187 0.52 9.11 50.54
C PHE A 187 -0.14 9.73 49.29
N ASN A 188 -0.36 11.05 49.28
CA ASN A 188 -1.13 11.76 48.27
C ASN A 188 -0.87 13.26 48.27
N TYR A 189 -1.06 13.87 47.10
CA TYR A 189 -0.87 15.29 46.88
C TYR A 189 -1.97 15.84 45.97
N TYR A 190 -2.38 17.07 46.21
CA TYR A 190 -3.44 17.74 45.48
C TYR A 190 -3.14 19.24 45.31
N ASP A 191 -3.38 19.79 44.11
CA ASP A 191 -3.31 21.23 43.86
C ASP A 191 -4.58 21.91 44.38
N ARG A 192 -4.52 22.29 45.65
CA ARG A 192 -5.64 22.94 46.33
C ARG A 192 -5.94 24.36 45.82
N THR A 193 -4.92 25.09 45.37
CA THR A 193 -5.04 26.49 44.93
C THR A 193 -5.48 26.61 43.48
N GLY A 194 -5.29 25.56 42.69
CA GLY A 194 -5.54 25.57 41.25
C GLY A 194 -4.61 26.55 40.54
N ASP A 195 -3.36 26.66 40.99
CA ASP A 195 -2.34 27.52 40.38
C ASP A 195 -1.34 26.75 39.50
N GLY A 196 -1.50 25.43 39.41
CA GLY A 196 -0.65 24.55 38.62
C GLY A 196 0.66 24.19 39.30
N ARG A 197 0.77 24.36 40.62
CA ARG A 197 1.98 24.03 41.39
C ARG A 197 1.66 23.35 42.72
N ILE A 198 2.50 22.37 43.09
CA ILE A 198 2.45 21.66 44.37
C ILE A 198 3.79 21.92 45.09
N LEU A 199 3.86 22.98 45.90
CA LEU A 199 5.11 23.53 46.46
C LEU A 199 5.22 23.34 47.99
N LEU A 200 6.36 22.86 48.48
CA LEU A 200 6.65 22.71 49.92
C LEU A 200 6.80 24.07 50.59
N GLY A 201 5.89 24.39 51.53
CA GLY A 201 5.92 25.65 52.29
C GLY A 201 4.97 26.73 51.75
N SER A 202 4.22 26.46 50.68
CA SER A 202 2.93 27.13 50.51
C SER A 202 2.06 26.76 51.73
N PRO A 203 1.37 27.69 52.40
CA PRO A 203 0.48 27.39 53.54
C PRO A 203 -0.70 26.44 53.20
N TYR A 204 -0.68 25.85 52.01
CA TYR A 204 -1.70 25.01 51.38
C TYR A 204 -1.15 23.69 50.83
N ALA A 205 0.16 23.44 50.95
CA ALA A 205 0.83 22.20 50.56
C ALA A 205 1.30 21.40 51.78
N ASP A 206 0.74 21.70 52.94
CA ASP A 206 0.92 20.85 54.09
C ASP A 206 0.12 19.59 53.80
N SER A 207 0.83 18.52 53.44
CA SER A 207 0.27 17.19 53.18
C SER A 207 -0.69 16.74 54.31
N SER A 208 -0.60 17.34 55.50
CA SER A 208 -1.52 17.19 56.63
C SER A 208 -3.00 17.53 56.36
N ASP A 209 -3.32 18.24 55.28
CA ASP A 209 -4.67 18.71 54.93
C ASP A 209 -5.52 17.64 54.20
N VAL A 210 -4.95 16.69 53.45
CA VAL A 210 -5.74 15.81 52.55
C VAL A 210 -6.01 14.42 53.15
N TYR A 211 -5.10 13.86 53.95
CA TYR A 211 -5.19 12.48 54.46
C TYR A 211 -6.21 12.21 55.58
N ARG A 212 -7.02 13.21 55.96
CA ARG A 212 -7.84 13.15 57.18
C ARG A 212 -9.33 12.94 56.92
N GLY A 213 -9.79 13.25 55.71
CA GLY A 213 -11.20 13.21 55.36
C GLY A 213 -11.46 12.38 54.10
N GLU A 214 -12.58 11.69 54.08
CA GLU A 214 -13.09 10.99 52.91
C GLU A 214 -14.59 11.28 52.74
N VAL A 215 -15.13 10.91 51.58
CA VAL A 215 -16.57 10.96 51.33
C VAL A 215 -17.19 9.59 51.56
N VAL A 216 -18.04 9.48 52.58
CA VAL A 216 -18.80 8.26 52.89
C VAL A 216 -20.28 8.56 52.68
N ASN A 217 -20.94 7.78 51.81
CA ASN A 217 -22.35 7.96 51.45
C ASN A 217 -22.70 9.40 51.00
N GLY A 218 -21.78 10.05 50.27
CA GLY A 218 -21.95 11.40 49.75
C GLY A 218 -21.75 12.53 50.77
N ALA A 219 -21.36 12.22 52.00
CA ALA A 219 -21.05 13.19 53.05
C ALA A 219 -19.59 13.13 53.47
N PHE A 220 -19.05 14.26 53.93
CA PHE A 220 -17.72 14.32 54.55
C PHE A 220 -17.69 13.45 55.81
N SER A 221 -16.71 12.54 55.89
CA SER A 221 -16.38 11.78 57.10
C SER A 221 -14.93 12.05 57.47
N CYS A 222 -14.68 12.16 58.77
CA CYS A 222 -13.33 12.24 59.29
C CYS A 222 -12.93 10.88 59.87
N ASN A 223 -12.11 10.14 59.13
CA ASN A 223 -11.69 8.78 59.47
C ASN A 223 -10.17 8.67 59.72
N MET A 224 -9.42 9.76 59.49
CA MET A 224 -7.98 9.84 59.82
C MET A 224 -7.11 8.71 59.24
N GLN A 225 -7.47 8.20 58.06
CA GLN A 225 -6.80 7.09 57.38
C GLN A 225 -5.32 7.36 57.08
N GLY A 226 -4.89 8.64 56.99
CA GLY A 226 -3.47 9.01 56.92
C GLY A 226 -2.57 8.58 58.08
N TYR A 227 -3.15 8.02 59.15
CA TYR A 227 -2.43 7.41 60.26
C TYR A 227 -2.52 5.88 60.25
N GLY A 228 -2.99 5.31 59.14
CA GLY A 228 -3.18 3.89 58.88
C GLY A 228 -4.48 3.34 59.45
N ASP A 229 -4.93 2.24 58.86
CA ASP A 229 -6.14 1.53 59.23
C ASP A 229 -6.11 0.02 58.90
N SER A 230 -7.26 -0.65 59.03
CA SER A 230 -7.39 -2.08 58.78
C SER A 230 -7.26 -2.48 57.31
N GLU A 231 -7.42 -1.54 56.37
CA GLU A 231 -7.35 -1.79 54.93
C GLU A 231 -5.92 -1.78 54.38
N ASP A 232 -4.95 -1.36 55.19
CA ASP A 232 -3.52 -1.35 54.90
C ASP A 232 -2.89 -2.74 54.84
N ALA A 233 -3.35 -3.64 55.70
CA ALA A 233 -2.72 -4.94 55.92
C ALA A 233 -3.15 -5.98 54.86
N PHE A 234 -2.15 -6.62 54.24
CA PHE A 234 -2.38 -7.79 53.41
C PHE A 234 -2.61 -9.02 54.30
N SER A 235 -3.71 -9.73 54.05
CA SER A 235 -4.08 -10.95 54.79
C SER A 235 -4.99 -11.84 53.96
N LEU A 236 -5.14 -13.10 54.38
CA LEU A 236 -6.14 -14.00 53.80
C LEU A 236 -7.56 -13.54 54.18
N ALA A 237 -7.73 -12.95 55.37
CA ALA A 237 -9.01 -12.47 55.86
C ALA A 237 -9.56 -11.27 55.07
N SER A 238 -8.69 -10.35 54.62
CA SER A 238 -9.09 -9.21 53.80
C SER A 238 -9.33 -9.56 52.33
N GLY A 239 -8.94 -10.77 51.90
CA GLY A 239 -8.93 -11.19 50.49
C GLY A 239 -7.79 -10.57 49.67
N LYS A 240 -7.01 -9.67 50.26
CA LYS A 240 -5.85 -9.00 49.65
C LYS A 240 -4.58 -9.72 50.08
N SER A 241 -4.26 -10.83 49.40
CA SER A 241 -3.18 -11.74 49.80
C SER A 241 -2.01 -11.80 48.79
N LYS A 242 -2.13 -11.11 47.66
CA LYS A 242 -1.13 -11.14 46.58
C LYS A 242 -0.75 -9.72 46.13
N ILE A 243 0.54 -9.52 45.85
CA ILE A 243 1.11 -8.37 45.17
C ILE A 243 1.82 -8.91 43.92
N GLY A 244 1.49 -8.40 42.73
CA GLY A 244 2.04 -8.82 41.44
C GLY A 244 1.78 -7.78 40.34
N ILE A 245 2.18 -8.08 39.10
CA ILE A 245 2.02 -7.15 37.97
C ILE A 245 0.55 -6.84 37.65
N SER A 246 -0.35 -7.78 37.91
CA SER A 246 -1.79 -7.60 37.68
C SER A 246 -2.49 -6.89 38.84
N THR A 247 -1.91 -6.82 40.04
CA THR A 247 -2.63 -6.33 41.24
C THR A 247 -2.54 -4.82 41.42
N ASN A 248 -3.44 -4.27 42.22
CA ASN A 248 -3.33 -2.91 42.75
C ASN A 248 -3.18 -2.99 44.27
N PRO A 249 -1.99 -2.68 44.82
CA PRO A 249 -0.80 -2.10 44.17
C PRO A 249 0.06 -3.16 43.48
N SER A 250 1.07 -2.74 42.71
CA SER A 250 2.00 -3.62 41.98
C SER A 250 3.45 -3.48 42.50
N PRO A 251 4.28 -4.54 42.52
CA PRO A 251 5.62 -4.52 43.09
C PRO A 251 6.65 -3.99 42.07
N VAL A 252 6.41 -2.79 41.57
CA VAL A 252 7.27 -2.11 40.58
C VAL A 252 8.08 -1.00 41.22
N THR A 253 9.08 -0.51 40.49
CA THR A 253 9.86 0.66 40.92
C THR A 253 8.97 1.88 41.03
N VAL A 254 9.20 2.73 42.03
CA VAL A 254 8.47 3.99 42.24
C VAL A 254 9.21 5.15 41.58
N LEU A 255 8.45 6.17 41.18
CA LEU A 255 9.02 7.44 40.76
C LEU A 255 9.60 8.16 41.98
N THR A 256 10.75 8.80 41.80
CA THR A 256 11.35 9.63 42.85
C THR A 256 11.48 11.05 42.34
N LEU A 257 11.13 12.02 43.18
CA LEU A 257 11.27 13.43 42.88
C LEU A 257 11.74 14.14 44.16
N GLN A 258 12.87 14.83 44.11
CA GLN A 258 13.34 15.63 45.23
C GLN A 258 12.80 17.06 45.09
N SER A 259 11.83 17.41 45.93
CA SER A 259 11.38 18.80 46.09
C SER A 259 12.43 19.60 46.86
N HIS A 260 13.26 20.40 46.19
CA HIS A 260 14.15 21.35 46.86
C HIS A 260 13.55 22.76 46.86
N GLU A 261 12.80 23.08 47.91
CA GLU A 261 12.35 24.45 48.22
C GLU A 261 12.83 24.90 49.60
N PHE A 262 14.14 25.00 49.79
CA PHE A 262 14.65 25.73 50.95
C PHE A 262 15.00 27.20 50.69
N ASN A 263 14.81 27.76 49.47
CA ASN A 263 15.06 29.21 49.27
C ASN A 263 14.55 29.89 47.97
N VAL A 264 13.44 29.45 47.34
CA VAL A 264 12.92 30.08 46.09
C VAL A 264 11.66 30.92 46.27
N ALA A 265 11.44 31.49 47.46
CA ALA A 265 10.42 32.54 47.66
C ALA A 265 10.59 33.78 46.74
N ASN A 266 11.64 33.86 45.92
CA ASN A 266 11.92 34.98 45.01
C ASN A 266 12.07 34.62 43.52
N ASP A 267 12.07 33.35 43.10
CA ASP A 267 12.16 33.01 41.66
C ASP A 267 10.78 32.69 41.08
N ILE A 268 10.08 33.78 40.75
CA ILE A 268 8.75 33.78 40.12
C ILE A 268 8.85 33.39 38.63
N ASN A 269 10.05 33.16 38.08
CA ASN A 269 10.24 32.80 36.69
C ASN A 269 10.77 31.37 36.56
N PRO A 270 10.12 30.48 35.79
CA PRO A 270 10.81 29.30 35.28
C PRO A 270 12.04 29.79 34.49
N PRO A 271 13.23 29.18 34.63
CA PRO A 271 14.37 29.62 33.86
C PRO A 271 14.06 29.38 32.37
N THR A 272 13.81 30.46 31.64
CA THR A 272 13.69 30.47 30.17
C THR A 272 15.06 30.31 29.50
N SER A 273 16.13 30.12 30.27
CA SER A 273 17.50 29.90 29.80
C SER A 273 18.02 28.52 30.20
N SER A 274 18.31 27.73 29.16
CA SER A 274 18.84 26.37 29.12
C SER A 274 20.24 26.16 29.70
N THR A 275 20.69 26.94 30.69
CA THR A 275 22.12 26.98 31.07
C THR A 275 22.45 26.52 32.48
N SER A 276 21.50 25.97 33.23
CA SER A 276 21.83 25.13 34.39
C SER A 276 20.76 24.05 34.54
N PRO A 277 20.94 22.85 33.96
CA PRO A 277 20.07 21.73 34.30
C PRO A 277 20.18 21.53 35.82
N TYR A 278 19.04 21.35 36.49
CA TYR A 278 19.03 21.02 37.89
C TYR A 278 19.94 19.81 38.09
N PHE A 279 20.94 19.92 38.98
CA PHE A 279 21.93 18.86 39.26
C PHE A 279 21.29 17.55 39.80
N PHE A 280 19.97 17.52 39.99
CA PHE A 280 19.22 16.48 40.71
C PHE A 280 18.43 15.52 39.81
N ASP A 281 18.09 15.91 38.57
CA ASP A 281 17.40 15.04 37.61
C ASP A 281 18.16 13.72 37.35
N GLN A 282 19.47 13.70 37.62
CA GLN A 282 20.35 12.57 37.40
C GLN A 282 20.22 11.43 38.43
N TYR A 283 19.53 11.63 39.56
CA TYR A 283 19.32 10.58 40.59
C TYR A 283 17.88 10.12 40.67
N GLU A 284 16.98 10.81 39.97
CA GLU A 284 15.56 10.55 40.04
C GLU A 284 15.20 9.37 39.14
N ASN A 285 14.59 8.34 39.72
CA ASN A 285 13.91 7.34 38.92
C ASN A 285 12.64 7.95 38.32
N ARG A 286 12.61 8.03 36.99
CA ARG A 286 11.45 8.47 36.21
C ARG A 286 10.80 7.34 35.39
N THR A 287 11.23 6.10 35.63
CA THR A 287 10.81 4.93 34.87
C THR A 287 10.19 3.87 35.79
N ILE A 288 9.07 3.29 35.36
CA ILE A 288 8.50 2.09 35.96
C ILE A 288 9.04 0.87 35.20
N HIS A 289 9.78 -0.01 35.88
CA HIS A 289 10.26 -1.25 35.27
C HIS A 289 9.33 -2.41 35.57
N LEU A 290 8.64 -2.91 34.54
CA LEU A 290 7.80 -4.10 34.66
C LEU A 290 8.67 -5.33 34.85
N ASN A 291 8.22 -6.22 35.74
CA ASN A 291 8.94 -7.41 36.15
C ASN A 291 7.94 -8.48 36.63
N GLY A 292 8.38 -9.73 36.70
CA GLY A 292 7.54 -10.86 37.12
C GLY A 292 7.53 -11.13 38.62
N LEU A 293 7.97 -10.17 39.45
CA LEU A 293 7.95 -10.33 40.91
C LEU A 293 6.51 -10.49 41.38
N SER A 294 6.25 -11.56 42.15
CA SER A 294 5.02 -11.67 42.91
C SER A 294 5.26 -12.20 44.32
N ILE A 295 4.42 -11.73 45.23
CA ILE A 295 4.43 -12.04 46.65
C ILE A 295 3.02 -12.50 47.01
N GLU A 296 2.88 -13.71 47.53
CA GLU A 296 1.59 -14.30 47.86
C GLU A 296 1.60 -14.90 49.27
N ILE A 297 0.63 -14.52 50.11
CA ILE A 297 0.38 -15.16 51.40
C ILE A 297 -0.34 -16.48 51.12
N LEU A 298 0.35 -17.59 51.37
CA LEU A 298 -0.19 -18.94 51.18
C LEU A 298 -0.97 -19.45 52.40
N ASN A 299 -0.55 -19.03 53.59
CA ASN A 299 -1.14 -19.50 54.84
C ASN A 299 -0.83 -18.55 56.01
N GLU A 300 -1.73 -18.53 56.99
CA GLU A 300 -1.56 -17.86 58.29
C GLU A 300 -1.43 -18.93 59.38
N ILE A 301 -0.23 -19.06 59.96
CA ILE A 301 0.11 -20.14 60.89
C ILE A 301 -0.05 -19.62 62.32
N PRO A 302 -0.99 -20.17 63.13
CA PRO A 302 -1.17 -19.74 64.52
C PRO A 302 0.13 -19.82 65.32
N ASN A 303 0.53 -18.70 65.91
CA ASN A 303 1.72 -18.58 66.74
C ASN A 303 1.33 -18.28 68.19
N THR A 304 1.45 -19.29 69.06
CA THR A 304 1.15 -19.16 70.50
C THR A 304 2.38 -18.84 71.34
N THR A 305 3.55 -18.65 70.72
CA THR A 305 4.83 -18.41 71.40
C THR A 305 4.84 -17.08 72.15
N TRP A 306 4.07 -16.10 71.67
CA TRP A 306 4.13 -14.70 72.11
C TRP A 306 2.91 -14.24 72.94
N GLY A 307 2.00 -15.17 73.27
CA GLY A 307 0.74 -14.89 73.96
C GLY A 307 -0.40 -15.72 73.38
N ALA A 308 -1.51 -15.83 74.11
CA ALA A 308 -2.71 -16.52 73.61
C ALA A 308 -3.53 -15.64 72.64
N THR A 309 -3.45 -14.31 72.79
CA THR A 309 -4.13 -13.32 71.96
C THR A 309 -3.27 -12.06 71.76
N ASN A 310 -3.40 -11.38 70.63
CA ASN A 310 -2.85 -10.06 70.37
C ASN A 310 -3.68 -8.95 71.05
N MET A 311 -3.34 -7.67 70.82
CA MET A 311 -4.05 -6.52 71.40
C MET A 311 -5.50 -6.38 70.91
N MET A 312 -5.82 -7.02 69.77
CA MET A 312 -7.17 -7.07 69.17
C MET A 312 -8.00 -8.26 69.67
N GLY A 313 -7.45 -9.12 70.53
CA GLY A 313 -8.11 -10.33 71.03
C GLY A 313 -8.08 -11.52 70.06
N GLU A 314 -7.28 -11.44 68.99
CA GLU A 314 -7.12 -12.45 67.95
C GLU A 314 -5.90 -13.34 68.23
N THR A 315 -5.87 -14.54 67.64
CA THR A 315 -4.69 -15.41 67.76
C THR A 315 -3.59 -14.88 66.82
N PRO A 316 -2.38 -14.57 67.30
CA PRO A 316 -1.30 -14.13 66.43
C PRO A 316 -0.92 -15.18 65.36
N VAL A 317 -0.52 -14.74 64.16
CA VAL A 317 -0.21 -15.63 63.03
C VAL A 317 1.11 -15.29 62.34
N ASP A 318 1.97 -16.28 62.17
CA ASP A 318 3.12 -16.19 61.28
C ASP A 318 2.66 -16.38 59.82
N LEU A 319 3.20 -15.61 58.89
CA LEU A 319 2.77 -15.64 57.49
C LEU A 319 3.66 -16.57 56.67
N LYS A 320 3.06 -17.55 56.01
CA LYS A 320 3.76 -18.34 54.99
C LYS A 320 3.64 -17.63 53.65
N VAL A 321 4.73 -17.02 53.18
CA VAL A 321 4.77 -16.17 51.98
C VAL A 321 5.56 -16.86 50.88
N ARG A 322 5.06 -16.80 49.64
CA ARG A 322 5.77 -17.21 48.43
C ARG A 322 6.26 -15.99 47.67
N ILE A 323 7.51 -16.04 47.22
CA ILE A 323 8.12 -15.07 46.32
C ILE A 323 8.43 -15.77 45.01
N ARG A 324 8.04 -15.16 43.88
CA ARG A 324 8.29 -15.64 42.51
C ARG A 324 8.80 -14.51 41.63
N TRP A 325 9.45 -14.84 40.51
CA TRP A 325 9.97 -13.89 39.52
C TRP A 325 9.37 -14.05 38.12
N ASP A 326 8.47 -15.02 37.97
CA ASP A 326 7.88 -15.52 36.73
C ASP A 326 6.36 -15.28 36.65
N ASP A 327 5.83 -14.31 37.41
CA ASP A 327 4.40 -13.96 37.39
C ASP A 327 4.14 -12.79 36.42
N TYR A 328 4.01 -13.14 35.13
CA TYR A 328 3.80 -12.19 34.03
C TYR A 328 2.33 -12.11 33.55
N ASP A 329 1.44 -12.89 34.16
CA ASP A 329 0.02 -12.98 33.78
C ASP A 329 -0.81 -11.83 34.35
N ILE A 330 -1.62 -11.21 33.49
CA ILE A 330 -2.63 -10.21 33.84
C ILE A 330 -3.99 -10.92 33.94
N ILE A 331 -4.36 -11.29 35.16
CA ILE A 331 -5.57 -12.08 35.49
C ILE A 331 -6.77 -11.23 35.92
N ASN A 332 -6.68 -9.91 35.76
CA ASN A 332 -7.71 -8.94 36.06
C ASN A 332 -7.47 -7.68 35.22
N ASP A 333 -8.49 -6.83 35.05
CA ASP A 333 -8.29 -5.57 34.35
C ASP A 333 -7.26 -4.71 35.08
N ALA A 334 -6.31 -4.17 34.32
CA ALA A 334 -5.21 -3.35 34.83
C ALA A 334 -5.15 -2.02 34.08
N ARG A 335 -4.87 -0.95 34.81
CA ARG A 335 -4.66 0.39 34.25
C ARG A 335 -3.27 0.85 34.61
N TRP A 336 -2.46 1.17 33.61
CA TRP A 336 -1.05 1.51 33.79
C TRP A 336 -0.82 2.96 33.40
N CYS A 337 -0.33 3.72 34.37
CA CYS A 337 -0.08 5.15 34.24
C CYS A 337 1.33 5.45 34.76
N ALA A 338 2.21 5.97 33.90
CA ALA A 338 3.50 6.52 34.29
C ALA A 338 4.13 7.30 33.13
N PRO A 339 4.97 8.31 33.38
CA PRO A 339 5.65 9.05 32.30
C PRO A 339 6.51 8.13 31.42
N ASP A 340 7.13 7.08 31.99
CA ASP A 340 7.86 6.04 31.26
C ASP A 340 7.64 4.67 31.92
N ILE A 341 7.30 3.66 31.12
CA ILE A 341 7.13 2.25 31.51
C ILE A 341 8.02 1.42 30.58
N GLN A 342 8.85 0.55 31.15
CA GLN A 342 9.72 -0.34 30.38
C GLN A 342 9.34 -1.80 30.62
N LEU A 343 9.07 -2.51 29.53
CA LEU A 343 8.87 -3.95 29.52
C LEU A 343 10.17 -4.64 29.12
N HIS A 344 10.73 -5.39 30.07
CA HIS A 344 11.95 -6.18 29.88
C HIS A 344 11.63 -7.58 29.37
N PRO A 345 12.58 -8.27 28.70
CA PRO A 345 12.46 -9.69 28.39
C PRO A 345 12.14 -10.54 29.63
N SER A 346 11.42 -11.65 29.44
CA SER A 346 11.29 -12.67 30.48
C SER A 346 12.66 -13.19 30.89
N VAL A 347 12.84 -13.52 32.18
CA VAL A 347 14.07 -14.17 32.66
C VAL A 347 14.32 -15.55 32.05
N HIS A 348 13.30 -16.15 31.46
CA HIS A 348 13.38 -17.44 30.78
C HIS A 348 13.60 -17.32 29.27
N PHE A 349 13.80 -16.10 28.74
CA PHE A 349 14.08 -15.89 27.32
C PHE A 349 15.41 -16.56 26.91
N ASP A 350 15.33 -17.58 26.05
CA ASP A 350 16.49 -18.21 25.40
C ASP A 350 16.54 -17.83 23.90
N PRO A 351 17.42 -16.91 23.47
CA PRO A 351 17.51 -16.53 22.06
C PRO A 351 17.96 -17.68 21.14
N ALA A 352 18.51 -18.77 21.67
CA ALA A 352 18.98 -19.91 20.90
C ALA A 352 17.87 -20.94 20.59
N ASN A 353 16.78 -20.94 21.36
CA ASN A 353 15.63 -21.81 21.18
C ASN A 353 14.40 -20.91 21.12
N LEU A 354 13.93 -20.58 19.91
CA LEU A 354 12.67 -19.85 19.68
C LEU A 354 11.54 -20.83 19.32
N PRO A 355 11.06 -21.71 20.22
CA PRO A 355 9.81 -22.40 19.95
C PRO A 355 8.69 -21.36 19.99
N LEU A 356 8.06 -21.16 18.84
CA LEU A 356 6.76 -20.50 18.77
C LEU A 356 5.82 -21.17 19.80
N ASN A 357 5.37 -20.38 20.78
CA ASN A 357 4.33 -20.71 21.77
C ASN A 357 4.77 -21.34 23.11
N ASP A 358 5.98 -21.07 23.64
CA ASP A 358 6.24 -21.39 25.06
C ASP A 358 5.72 -20.25 25.97
N PRO A 359 4.67 -20.48 26.79
CA PRO A 359 4.11 -19.46 27.66
C PRO A 359 5.06 -18.98 28.77
N THR A 360 6.20 -19.66 28.97
CA THR A 360 7.22 -19.22 29.93
C THR A 360 8.10 -18.07 29.41
N GLU A 361 8.03 -17.76 28.11
CA GLU A 361 8.83 -16.71 27.47
C GLU A 361 8.16 -15.32 27.44
N TYR A 362 6.88 -15.22 27.85
CA TYR A 362 6.15 -13.95 27.83
C TYR A 362 6.74 -12.96 28.84
N SER A 363 6.99 -11.73 28.38
CA SER A 363 7.34 -10.61 29.26
C SER A 363 6.11 -10.05 29.98
N VAL A 364 4.95 -10.12 29.33
CA VAL A 364 3.61 -9.82 29.87
C VAL A 364 2.63 -10.69 29.08
N ASN A 365 1.65 -11.27 29.76
CA ASN A 365 0.54 -11.98 29.14
C ASN A 365 -0.79 -11.41 29.63
N ILE A 366 -1.57 -10.78 28.74
CA ILE A 366 -2.95 -10.42 29.06
C ILE A 366 -3.81 -11.66 28.91
N THR A 367 -4.27 -12.22 30.03
CA THR A 367 -5.07 -13.45 30.00
C THR A 367 -6.49 -13.21 29.47
N GLY A 368 -7.12 -14.26 28.95
CA GLY A 368 -8.35 -14.13 28.18
C GLY A 368 -9.51 -13.47 28.94
N GLY A 369 -10.15 -12.48 28.30
CA GLY A 369 -11.26 -11.71 28.87
C GLY A 369 -10.84 -10.56 29.79
N HIS A 370 -9.55 -10.33 29.98
CA HIS A 370 -9.00 -9.21 30.75
C HIS A 370 -8.39 -8.13 29.86
N SER A 371 -8.14 -6.97 30.45
CA SER A 371 -7.60 -5.83 29.73
C SER A 371 -6.44 -5.13 30.41
N VAL A 372 -5.55 -4.56 29.62
CA VAL A 372 -4.58 -3.55 30.05
C VAL A 372 -4.92 -2.23 29.38
N THR A 373 -4.97 -1.16 30.16
CA THR A 373 -5.16 0.20 29.66
C THR A 373 -3.92 1.05 29.94
N LEU A 374 -3.21 1.46 28.88
CA LEU A 374 -2.20 2.51 28.96
C LEU A 374 -2.90 3.87 28.96
N ASP A 375 -2.84 4.56 30.09
CA ASP A 375 -3.59 5.79 30.34
C ASP A 375 -2.72 6.88 30.95
N ARG A 376 -3.15 8.12 30.82
CA ARG A 376 -2.59 9.25 31.57
C ARG A 376 -3.24 9.32 32.95
N GLY A 377 -2.42 9.17 33.99
CA GLY A 377 -2.88 9.27 35.38
C GLY A 377 -3.39 10.68 35.76
N ALA A 378 -4.12 10.76 36.87
CA ALA A 378 -4.46 12.04 37.51
C ALA A 378 -3.58 12.34 38.73
N SER A 379 -3.00 11.32 39.36
CA SER A 379 -2.06 11.49 40.46
C SER A 379 -0.82 12.28 40.02
N PRO A 380 -0.36 13.25 40.84
CA PRO A 380 0.81 14.04 40.51
C PRO A 380 2.09 13.20 40.41
N THR A 381 2.75 13.27 39.25
CA THR A 381 4.09 12.66 39.05
C THR A 381 5.20 13.71 39.06
N GLN A 382 4.84 14.98 39.13
CA GLN A 382 5.74 16.15 39.22
C GLN A 382 5.03 17.29 39.94
N HIS A 383 5.80 18.26 40.43
CA HIS A 383 5.30 19.36 41.26
C HIS A 383 4.83 20.59 40.45
N ILE A 384 5.09 20.62 39.14
CA ILE A 384 4.60 21.64 38.21
C ILE A 384 3.67 20.95 37.21
N ALA A 385 2.52 21.55 36.93
CA ALA A 385 1.59 21.03 35.95
C ALA A 385 2.23 20.94 34.56
N TYR A 386 2.01 19.82 33.88
CA TYR A 386 2.46 19.58 32.52
C TYR A 386 1.66 20.41 31.52
N ASP A 387 0.34 20.39 31.66
CA ASP A 387 -0.62 21.15 30.87
C ASP A 387 -1.92 21.32 31.68
N ASN A 388 -2.93 21.91 31.03
CA ASN A 388 -4.28 22.01 31.56
C ASN A 388 -5.18 21.12 30.71
N ASP A 389 -6.03 20.35 31.37
CA ASP A 389 -7.09 19.59 30.71
C ASP A 389 -7.99 20.57 29.94
N PRO A 390 -8.10 20.45 28.60
CA PRO A 390 -8.85 21.41 27.80
C PRO A 390 -10.37 21.33 28.03
N VAL A 391 -10.88 20.25 28.64
CA VAL A 391 -12.30 20.04 28.92
C VAL A 391 -12.66 20.51 30.32
N SER A 392 -11.91 20.08 31.33
CA SER A 392 -12.21 20.45 32.73
C SER A 392 -11.55 21.76 33.17
N GLY A 393 -10.52 22.21 32.46
CA GLY A 393 -9.68 23.35 32.85
C GLY A 393 -8.72 23.07 34.01
N GLN A 394 -8.72 21.84 34.56
CA GLN A 394 -7.86 21.46 35.68
C GLN A 394 -6.42 21.24 35.22
N TYR A 395 -5.46 21.65 36.06
CA TYR A 395 -4.04 21.37 35.85
C TYR A 395 -3.76 19.88 35.96
N ARG A 396 -2.97 19.35 35.03
CA ARG A 396 -2.54 17.95 35.02
C ARG A 396 -1.06 17.84 35.35
N PHE A 397 -0.74 17.11 36.40
CA PHE A 397 0.62 16.91 36.91
C PHE A 397 1.23 15.57 36.48
N ALA A 398 0.52 14.77 35.70
CA ALA A 398 1.04 13.57 35.06
C ALA A 398 1.28 13.83 33.58
N GLN A 399 2.37 13.30 33.02
CA GLN A 399 2.60 13.29 31.58
C GLN A 399 1.78 12.14 30.94
N PRO A 400 1.46 12.20 29.64
CA PRO A 400 0.93 11.04 28.92
C PRO A 400 1.86 9.83 29.07
N THR A 401 1.28 8.63 29.18
CA THR A 401 2.08 7.43 29.43
C THR A 401 2.87 7.02 28.21
N VAL A 402 4.15 6.71 28.39
CA VAL A 402 4.98 6.10 27.36
C VAL A 402 5.38 4.71 27.84
N MET A 403 4.95 3.68 27.14
CA MET A 403 5.40 2.30 27.36
C MET A 403 6.35 1.88 26.25
N THR A 404 7.49 1.31 26.62
CA THR A 404 8.49 0.80 25.69
C THR A 404 8.72 -0.69 25.91
N CYS A 405 8.47 -1.49 24.88
CA CYS A 405 8.86 -2.89 24.80
C CYS A 405 10.31 -2.95 24.33
N LEU A 406 11.21 -3.30 25.25
CA LEU A 406 12.66 -3.37 25.01
C LEU A 406 13.01 -4.55 24.08
N PRO A 407 14.23 -4.63 23.53
CA PRO A 407 14.60 -5.69 22.60
C PRO A 407 14.40 -7.07 23.24
N ASN A 408 13.84 -8.00 22.47
CA ASN A 408 13.49 -9.36 22.91
C ASN A 408 12.36 -9.46 23.95
N SER A 409 11.67 -8.35 24.28
CA SER A 409 10.46 -8.44 25.09
C SER A 409 9.29 -8.99 24.28
N TYR A 410 8.41 -9.71 24.96
CA TYR A 410 7.26 -10.38 24.34
C TYR A 410 5.98 -10.00 25.07
N PHE A 411 5.20 -9.12 24.44
CA PHE A 411 3.88 -8.72 24.87
C PHE A 411 2.85 -9.64 24.22
N HIS A 412 2.24 -10.52 25.01
CA HIS A 412 1.24 -11.47 24.57
C HIS A 412 -0.17 -11.07 25.02
N ILE A 413 -1.17 -11.25 24.16
CA ILE A 413 -2.58 -11.05 24.47
C ILE A 413 -3.32 -12.33 24.11
N ASP A 414 -3.79 -13.06 25.13
CA ASP A 414 -4.60 -14.28 24.98
C ASP A 414 -5.93 -13.99 24.26
N PRO A 415 -6.60 -15.04 23.75
CA PRO A 415 -7.92 -14.90 23.15
C PRO A 415 -8.90 -14.09 23.99
N TYR A 416 -9.61 -13.16 23.36
CA TYR A 416 -10.55 -12.22 23.99
C TYR A 416 -9.93 -11.20 24.97
N GLY A 417 -8.60 -11.15 25.10
CA GLY A 417 -7.91 -10.10 25.85
C GLY A 417 -7.95 -8.75 25.13
N SER A 418 -7.68 -7.64 25.84
CA SER A 418 -7.67 -6.31 25.21
C SER A 418 -6.57 -5.39 25.72
N LEU A 419 -5.96 -4.64 24.80
CA LEU A 419 -5.02 -3.56 25.11
C LEU A 419 -5.58 -2.23 24.61
N TYR A 420 -5.71 -1.26 25.52
CA TYR A 420 -6.15 0.09 25.19
C TYR A 420 -5.00 1.09 25.32
N ILE A 421 -4.73 1.87 24.28
CA ILE A 421 -3.76 2.97 24.32
C ILE A 421 -4.55 4.27 24.18
N LYS A 422 -4.67 5.04 25.27
CA LYS A 422 -5.58 6.20 25.32
C LYS A 422 -4.97 7.45 25.97
N ASN A 423 -5.69 8.56 25.86
CA ASN A 423 -5.35 9.85 26.48
C ASN A 423 -3.95 10.38 26.16
N GLY A 424 -3.52 10.21 24.91
CA GLY A 424 -2.22 10.68 24.43
C GLY A 424 -1.05 9.72 24.72
N SER A 425 -1.35 8.53 25.25
CA SER A 425 -0.32 7.55 25.58
C SER A 425 0.35 6.96 24.33
N THR A 426 1.55 6.44 24.50
CA THR A 426 2.34 5.84 23.43
C THR A 426 2.82 4.46 23.83
N LEU A 427 2.67 3.46 22.95
CA LEU A 427 3.36 2.18 23.03
C LEU A 427 4.45 2.13 21.94
N THR A 428 5.69 1.85 22.32
CA THR A 428 6.83 1.73 21.41
C THR A 428 7.39 0.32 21.46
N MET A 429 7.45 -0.35 20.32
CA MET A 429 8.05 -1.67 20.13
C MET A 429 9.46 -1.47 19.55
N GLN A 430 10.51 -1.80 20.30
CA GLN A 430 11.90 -1.71 19.83
C GLN A 430 12.30 -2.92 18.97
N ALA A 431 13.46 -2.83 18.32
CA ALA A 431 14.03 -3.90 17.51
C ALA A 431 14.04 -5.24 18.25
N GLY A 432 13.48 -6.30 17.63
CA GLY A 432 13.42 -7.64 18.21
C GLY A 432 12.32 -7.86 19.27
N SER A 433 11.53 -6.84 19.61
CA SER A 433 10.35 -7.02 20.46
C SER A 433 9.15 -7.55 19.67
N LYS A 434 8.25 -8.25 20.35
CA LYS A 434 7.06 -8.89 19.78
C LYS A 434 5.79 -8.46 20.51
N LEU A 435 4.76 -8.06 19.75
CA LEU A 435 3.38 -7.90 20.22
C LEU A 435 2.51 -8.92 19.47
N GLU A 436 1.72 -9.70 20.19
CA GLU A 436 0.86 -10.74 19.62
C GLU A 436 -0.58 -10.63 20.09
N VAL A 437 -1.50 -10.65 19.13
CA VAL A 437 -2.94 -10.45 19.33
C VAL A 437 -3.67 -11.71 18.87
N HIS A 438 -4.14 -12.52 19.81
CA HIS A 438 -4.81 -13.80 19.52
C HIS A 438 -6.28 -13.65 19.05
N GLU A 439 -6.94 -14.79 18.85
CA GLU A 439 -8.34 -14.90 18.41
C GLU A 439 -9.31 -14.11 19.30
N GLY A 440 -10.06 -13.19 18.71
CA GLY A 440 -10.99 -12.32 19.42
C GLY A 440 -10.33 -11.31 20.35
N ALA A 441 -9.00 -11.30 20.44
CA ALA A 441 -8.25 -10.29 21.18
C ALA A 441 -8.17 -9.00 20.37
N ALA A 442 -8.00 -7.87 21.07
CA ALA A 442 -8.01 -6.57 20.43
C ALA A 442 -6.96 -5.58 20.98
N VAL A 443 -6.40 -4.77 20.08
CA VAL A 443 -5.61 -3.58 20.44
C VAL A 443 -6.32 -2.34 19.91
N TYR A 444 -6.61 -1.38 20.78
CA TYR A 444 -7.27 -0.13 20.44
C TYR A 444 -6.31 1.04 20.60
N VAL A 445 -5.99 1.72 19.49
CA VAL A 445 -5.18 2.95 19.50
C VAL A 445 -6.12 4.15 19.42
N GLN A 446 -6.45 4.73 20.57
CA GLN A 446 -7.48 5.76 20.67
C GLN A 446 -6.96 7.15 20.33
N LYS A 447 -7.89 8.11 20.21
CA LYS A 447 -7.61 9.51 19.87
C LYS A 447 -6.40 10.10 20.61
N GLY A 448 -5.46 10.65 19.84
CA GLY A 448 -4.25 11.31 20.35
C GLY A 448 -3.12 10.34 20.74
N SER A 449 -3.38 9.03 20.74
CA SER A 449 -2.45 8.00 21.20
C SER A 449 -1.71 7.36 20.03
N THR A 450 -0.56 6.75 20.31
CA THR A 450 0.32 6.21 19.27
C THR A 450 0.84 4.81 19.58
N LEU A 451 0.85 3.92 18.59
CA LEU A 451 1.66 2.71 18.60
C LEU A 451 2.80 2.85 17.58
N ILE A 452 4.03 2.61 17.99
CA ILE A 452 5.24 2.75 17.16
C ILE A 452 5.90 1.37 17.03
N LEU A 453 6.10 0.92 15.79
CA LEU A 453 6.93 -0.23 15.47
C LEU A 453 8.28 0.28 14.93
N GLU A 454 9.33 0.21 15.75
CA GLU A 454 10.69 0.52 15.32
C GLU A 454 11.22 -0.56 14.34
N ASP A 455 12.33 -0.24 13.67
CA ASP A 455 13.01 -1.18 12.80
C ASP A 455 13.44 -2.42 13.58
N GLY A 456 13.04 -3.62 13.14
CA GLY A 456 13.28 -4.84 13.92
C GLY A 456 12.06 -5.43 14.63
N ALA A 457 11.00 -4.64 14.84
CA ALA A 457 9.88 -5.01 15.71
C ALA A 457 8.80 -5.83 14.98
N MET A 458 8.05 -6.65 15.72
CA MET A 458 7.01 -7.51 15.16
C MET A 458 5.65 -7.33 15.85
N LEU A 459 4.62 -7.15 15.02
CA LEU A 459 3.21 -7.18 15.42
C LEU A 459 2.52 -8.34 14.71
N TYR A 460 2.13 -9.36 15.46
CA TYR A 460 1.38 -10.51 14.97
C TYR A 460 -0.09 -10.38 15.33
N ILE A 461 -0.95 -10.50 14.34
CA ILE A 461 -2.40 -10.50 14.51
C ILE A 461 -2.88 -11.87 14.05
N TRP A 462 -3.46 -12.66 14.95
CA TRP A 462 -3.95 -14.00 14.64
C TRP A 462 -5.32 -13.93 13.97
N ASN A 463 -5.82 -15.09 13.52
CA ASN A 463 -7.19 -15.23 13.05
C ASN A 463 -8.18 -14.64 14.06
N ASP A 464 -9.16 -13.86 13.59
CA ASP A 464 -10.13 -13.08 14.40
C ASP A 464 -9.51 -12.08 15.40
N GLY A 465 -8.19 -11.87 15.37
CA GLY A 465 -7.54 -10.79 16.11
C GLY A 465 -7.77 -9.45 15.43
N LEU A 466 -7.90 -8.39 16.24
CA LEU A 466 -8.17 -7.03 15.78
C LEU A 466 -7.10 -6.05 16.28
N VAL A 467 -6.58 -5.23 15.38
CA VAL A 467 -5.91 -3.99 15.76
C VAL A 467 -6.69 -2.84 15.15
N ASP A 468 -7.25 -1.97 15.99
CA ASP A 468 -8.12 -0.87 15.60
C ASP A 468 -7.44 0.47 15.86
N ILE A 469 -7.16 1.20 14.78
CA ILE A 469 -6.70 2.59 14.85
C ILE A 469 -7.94 3.48 14.85
N GLU A 470 -8.45 3.81 16.02
CA GLU A 470 -9.65 4.65 16.16
C GLU A 470 -9.43 6.09 15.61
N PRO A 471 -10.50 6.88 15.39
CA PRO A 471 -10.38 8.26 14.91
C PRO A 471 -9.44 9.13 15.76
N GLY A 472 -8.37 9.61 15.11
CA GLY A 472 -7.33 10.43 15.74
C GLY A 472 -6.24 9.63 16.48
N GLY A 473 -6.33 8.31 16.54
CA GLY A 473 -5.23 7.43 16.92
C GLY A 473 -4.22 7.25 15.78
N LYS A 474 -3.04 6.71 16.09
CA LYS A 474 -1.95 6.58 15.12
C LYS A 474 -1.12 5.32 15.29
N ILE A 475 -0.84 4.62 14.19
CA ILE A 475 0.26 3.64 14.12
C ILE A 475 1.39 4.20 13.25
N ILE A 476 2.63 4.09 13.72
CA ILE A 476 3.84 4.48 12.98
C ILE A 476 4.71 3.24 12.74
N ILE A 477 5.00 2.96 11.47
CA ILE A 477 5.85 1.87 11.03
C ILE A 477 7.17 2.46 10.55
N LYS A 478 8.26 2.08 11.22
CA LYS A 478 9.64 2.46 10.85
C LYS A 478 10.44 1.29 10.33
N ASN A 479 9.80 0.14 10.18
CA ASN A 479 10.45 -1.12 9.85
C ASN A 479 10.84 -1.21 8.38
N ASN A 480 12.13 -1.40 8.15
CA ASN A 480 12.81 -1.61 6.89
C ASN A 480 13.44 -3.03 6.82
N VAL A 481 13.38 -3.80 7.92
CA VAL A 481 13.85 -5.19 7.93
C VAL A 481 12.80 -6.11 7.29
N ALA A 482 13.20 -6.80 6.23
CA ALA A 482 12.35 -7.75 5.51
C ALA A 482 11.83 -8.87 6.43
N GLY A 483 10.54 -9.21 6.29
CA GLY A 483 9.86 -10.23 7.10
C GLY A 483 9.48 -9.79 8.52
N GLN A 484 9.73 -8.53 8.88
CA GLN A 484 9.32 -7.94 10.16
C GLN A 484 8.28 -6.83 9.94
N GLY A 485 7.79 -6.23 11.03
CA GLY A 485 6.66 -5.29 11.00
C GLY A 485 5.33 -5.99 11.30
N ILE A 486 4.30 -5.67 10.53
CA ILE A 486 2.94 -6.22 10.73
C ILE A 486 2.80 -7.56 9.99
N GLN A 487 2.34 -8.58 10.70
CA GLN A 487 2.05 -9.91 10.18
C GLN A 487 0.58 -10.23 10.45
N LEU A 488 -0.23 -10.32 9.39
CA LEU A 488 -1.65 -10.58 9.49
C LEU A 488 -1.94 -12.09 9.37
N ASN A 489 -2.75 -12.62 10.28
CA ASN A 489 -3.12 -14.02 10.39
C ASN A 489 -1.92 -14.98 10.55
N TYR A 490 -1.16 -14.77 11.62
CA TYR A 490 -0.02 -15.61 11.99
C TYR A 490 -0.39 -16.57 13.13
N PRO A 491 0.09 -17.83 13.17
CA PRO A 491 0.65 -18.56 12.04
C PRO A 491 -0.40 -18.71 10.93
N GLN A 492 0.04 -18.85 9.68
CA GLN A 492 -0.86 -18.84 8.51
C GLN A 492 -1.93 -19.93 8.61
N TYR A 493 -3.19 -19.53 8.80
CA TYR A 493 -4.36 -20.38 8.71
C TYR A 493 -5.12 -20.15 7.41
N ASN A 494 -5.96 -21.11 7.00
CA ASN A 494 -6.81 -21.01 5.81
C ASN A 494 -8.03 -20.08 5.99
N GLN A 495 -8.13 -19.37 7.11
CA GLN A 495 -9.22 -18.44 7.43
C GLN A 495 -8.67 -17.02 7.33
N TYR A 496 -9.43 -16.04 6.82
CA TYR A 496 -8.90 -14.71 6.45
C TYR A 496 -9.45 -13.58 7.33
N THR A 497 -9.49 -13.76 8.65
CA THR A 497 -10.25 -12.85 9.54
C THR A 497 -9.40 -11.96 10.44
N ALA A 498 -8.06 -12.06 10.40
CA ALA A 498 -7.20 -11.09 11.07
C ALA A 498 -7.36 -9.70 10.41
N GLU A 499 -7.68 -8.68 11.20
CA GLU A 499 -8.04 -7.34 10.72
C GLU A 499 -7.12 -6.27 11.32
N LEU A 500 -6.46 -5.48 10.47
CA LEU A 500 -5.97 -4.16 10.85
C LEU A 500 -6.98 -3.11 10.37
N ARG A 501 -7.79 -2.60 11.28
CA ARG A 501 -8.78 -1.55 11.00
C ARG A 501 -8.18 -0.16 11.16
N VAL A 502 -8.42 0.69 10.18
CA VAL A 502 -7.86 2.05 10.12
C VAL A 502 -9.00 3.06 10.03
N GLU A 503 -9.34 3.70 11.14
CA GLU A 503 -10.19 4.91 11.22
C GLU A 503 -9.36 6.18 11.49
N GLY A 504 -8.16 6.02 12.04
CA GLY A 504 -7.17 7.06 12.32
C GLY A 504 -6.04 7.10 11.28
N THR A 505 -4.80 7.27 11.74
CA THR A 505 -3.63 7.39 10.86
C THR A 505 -2.74 6.14 10.88
N LEU A 506 -2.53 5.53 9.73
CA LEU A 506 -1.46 4.55 9.51
C LEU A 506 -0.31 5.23 8.77
N LYS A 507 0.86 5.32 9.41
CA LYS A 507 2.03 6.03 8.86
C LYS A 507 3.19 5.07 8.63
N PHE A 508 3.82 5.15 7.46
CA PHE A 508 5.12 4.55 7.17
C PHE A 508 6.19 5.65 7.08
N ASP A 509 7.29 5.49 7.83
CA ASP A 509 8.42 6.42 7.83
C ASP A 509 9.32 6.21 6.59
N ASN A 510 10.29 7.11 6.38
CA ASN A 510 11.10 7.13 5.16
C ASN A 510 11.90 5.82 5.00
N GLY A 511 11.69 5.15 3.86
CA GLY A 511 12.29 3.84 3.57
C GLY A 511 11.49 2.64 4.06
N ALA A 512 10.41 2.85 4.83
CA ALA A 512 9.57 1.77 5.32
C ALA A 512 8.51 1.43 4.26
N ASP A 513 8.62 0.24 3.69
CA ASP A 513 7.71 -0.24 2.66
C ASP A 513 6.38 -0.69 3.28
N PHE A 514 5.29 -0.41 2.58
CA PHE A 514 3.99 -1.00 2.88
C PHE A 514 3.91 -2.38 2.22
N ILE A 515 4.46 -3.37 2.92
CA ILE A 515 4.44 -4.77 2.51
C ILE A 515 3.28 -5.49 3.21
N TYR A 516 2.36 -6.05 2.43
CA TYR A 516 1.36 -6.99 2.92
C TYR A 516 2.04 -8.32 3.25
N GLN A 517 1.85 -8.81 4.48
CA GLN A 517 2.39 -10.11 4.90
C GLN A 517 1.36 -10.91 5.66
N GLY A 518 1.17 -12.17 5.23
CA GLY A 518 0.29 -13.15 5.85
C GLY A 518 -1.04 -13.35 5.11
N THR A 519 -2.10 -13.66 5.87
CA THR A 519 -3.40 -14.07 5.33
C THR A 519 -4.61 -13.36 5.97
N GLY A 520 -4.44 -12.14 6.50
CA GLY A 520 -5.55 -11.28 6.96
C GLY A 520 -5.78 -10.10 6.02
N PHE A 521 -6.37 -9.01 6.47
CA PHE A 521 -6.58 -7.84 5.61
C PHE A 521 -6.47 -6.49 6.34
N TYR A 522 -6.16 -5.46 5.56
CA TYR A 522 -6.25 -4.07 5.99
C TYR A 522 -7.64 -3.53 5.65
N HIS A 523 -8.31 -2.92 6.62
CA HIS A 523 -9.64 -2.36 6.46
C HIS A 523 -9.60 -0.84 6.67
N PHE A 524 -9.73 -0.08 5.59
CA PHE A 524 -9.72 1.38 5.65
C PHE A 524 -11.14 1.90 5.73
N MET A 525 -11.42 2.58 6.85
CA MET A 525 -12.73 3.13 7.18
C MET A 525 -12.81 4.62 6.85
N ASN A 526 -13.99 5.22 7.07
CA ASN A 526 -14.16 6.66 7.03
C ASN A 526 -13.21 7.36 8.02
N ASN A 527 -12.62 8.49 7.60
CA ASN A 527 -11.57 9.25 8.31
C ASN A 527 -10.17 8.62 8.32
N SER A 528 -10.00 7.46 7.69
CA SER A 528 -8.67 6.85 7.53
C SER A 528 -7.68 7.79 6.85
N ASN A 529 -6.44 7.74 7.31
CA ASN A 529 -5.33 8.47 6.73
C ASN A 529 -4.11 7.55 6.58
N LEU A 530 -3.82 7.12 5.35
CA LEU A 530 -2.57 6.46 5.02
C LEU A 530 -1.52 7.52 4.69
N THR A 531 -0.44 7.60 5.46
CA THR A 531 0.70 8.49 5.19
C THR A 531 1.93 7.67 4.86
N LEU A 532 2.44 7.81 3.63
CA LEU A 532 3.69 7.20 3.18
C LEU A 532 4.75 8.29 3.09
N SER A 533 5.93 8.03 3.64
CA SER A 533 7.08 8.93 3.51
C SER A 533 7.87 8.60 2.24
N ASN A 534 8.83 9.45 1.87
CA ASN A 534 9.65 9.19 0.68
C ASN A 534 10.33 7.79 0.73
N ASN A 535 10.57 7.23 -0.45
CA ASN A 535 11.25 5.93 -0.62
C ASN A 535 10.50 4.74 0.03
N SER A 536 9.18 4.83 0.17
CA SER A 536 8.32 3.70 0.54
C SER A 536 7.66 3.12 -0.70
N ASP A 537 7.84 1.83 -0.92
CA ASP A 537 7.11 1.05 -1.94
C ASP A 537 5.83 0.44 -1.35
N ILE A 538 4.87 0.11 -2.22
CA ILE A 538 3.63 -0.57 -1.84
C ILE A 538 3.59 -1.93 -2.53
N ILE A 539 3.64 -2.99 -1.73
CA ILE A 539 3.70 -4.37 -2.21
C ILE A 539 2.62 -5.18 -1.52
N TRP A 540 1.54 -5.44 -2.22
CA TRP A 540 0.45 -6.28 -1.76
C TRP A 540 0.45 -7.61 -2.52
N ASP A 541 1.03 -8.65 -1.94
CA ASP A 541 1.12 -9.99 -2.55
C ASP A 541 0.43 -11.02 -1.65
N GLY A 542 -0.77 -11.42 -2.03
CA GLY A 542 -1.59 -12.35 -1.26
C GLY A 542 -1.30 -13.82 -1.56
N ALA A 543 -2.01 -14.72 -0.86
CA ALA A 543 -1.94 -16.16 -1.10
C ALA A 543 -2.75 -16.67 -2.32
N GLY A 544 -3.54 -15.83 -2.99
CA GLY A 544 -4.35 -16.17 -4.16
C GLY A 544 -5.60 -15.29 -4.34
N GLN A 545 -6.24 -15.33 -5.50
CA GLN A 545 -7.39 -14.47 -5.84
C GLN A 545 -8.62 -14.55 -4.91
N GLY A 546 -8.77 -15.61 -4.11
CA GLY A 546 -9.85 -15.73 -3.14
C GLY A 546 -9.58 -15.06 -1.78
N HIS A 547 -8.40 -14.45 -1.64
CA HIS A 547 -7.89 -14.00 -0.37
C HIS A 547 -7.90 -12.46 -0.29
N LYS A 548 -8.81 -11.94 0.53
CA LYS A 548 -8.96 -10.50 0.76
C LYS A 548 -7.70 -9.94 1.42
N MET A 549 -7.11 -8.92 0.80
CA MET A 549 -5.95 -8.19 1.34
C MET A 549 -6.31 -6.79 1.82
N ILE A 550 -7.23 -6.14 1.09
CA ILE A 550 -7.64 -4.75 1.31
C ILE A 550 -9.16 -4.67 1.24
N GLU A 551 -9.73 -3.91 2.17
CA GLU A 551 -11.13 -3.48 2.14
C GLU A 551 -11.20 -1.96 2.31
N LEU A 552 -11.91 -1.29 1.40
CA LEU A 552 -12.18 0.14 1.48
C LEU A 552 -13.66 0.36 1.73
N ASP A 553 -13.97 1.06 2.81
CA ASP A 553 -15.32 1.37 3.23
C ASP A 553 -15.95 2.52 2.40
N ASP A 554 -17.25 2.81 2.59
CA ASP A 554 -17.95 3.80 1.78
C ASP A 554 -17.24 5.18 1.83
N ASN A 555 -17.02 5.80 0.66
CA ASN A 555 -16.37 7.11 0.45
C ASN A 555 -14.86 7.18 0.75
N VAL A 556 -14.19 6.05 0.96
CA VAL A 556 -12.74 6.00 1.20
C VAL A 556 -11.95 6.14 -0.10
N VAL A 557 -11.07 7.13 -0.18
CA VAL A 557 -10.16 7.33 -1.32
C VAL A 557 -8.73 7.13 -0.88
N LEU A 558 -8.17 5.97 -1.20
CA LEU A 558 -6.78 5.63 -0.88
C LEU A 558 -5.86 6.23 -1.96
N THR A 559 -5.18 7.33 -1.64
CA THR A 559 -4.29 8.03 -2.58
C THR A 559 -2.83 7.61 -2.39
N LEU A 560 -2.22 7.07 -3.44
CA LEU A 560 -0.87 6.51 -3.48
C LEU A 560 -0.02 7.35 -4.45
N ASP A 561 0.35 8.57 -4.04
CA ASP A 561 1.03 9.56 -4.88
C ASP A 561 2.56 9.44 -4.78
N GLY A 562 3.23 9.21 -5.91
CA GLY A 562 4.69 9.08 -5.97
C GLY A 562 5.26 7.76 -5.46
N HIS A 563 4.40 6.80 -5.09
CA HIS A 563 4.78 5.50 -4.52
C HIS A 563 4.47 4.35 -5.50
N PRO A 564 5.47 3.58 -5.96
CA PRO A 564 5.25 2.39 -6.77
C PRO A 564 4.24 1.42 -6.16
N VAL A 565 3.28 0.95 -6.95
CA VAL A 565 2.23 0.05 -6.49
C VAL A 565 2.30 -1.30 -7.19
N THR A 566 2.50 -2.36 -6.41
CA THR A 566 2.42 -3.75 -6.84
C THR A 566 1.26 -4.45 -6.12
N ILE A 567 0.31 -5.03 -6.86
CA ILE A 567 -0.79 -5.82 -6.29
C ILE A 567 -0.85 -7.18 -6.99
N LYS A 568 -0.69 -8.26 -6.23
CA LYS A 568 -0.58 -9.63 -6.74
C LYS A 568 -1.39 -10.60 -5.91
N ASN A 569 -1.92 -11.64 -6.56
CA ASN A 569 -2.46 -12.85 -5.92
C ASN A 569 -3.44 -12.58 -4.76
N GLY A 570 -4.46 -11.76 -4.96
CA GLY A 570 -5.37 -11.40 -3.86
C GLY A 570 -6.72 -10.87 -4.29
N ASP A 571 -7.53 -10.47 -3.32
CA ASP A 571 -8.83 -9.83 -3.48
C ASP A 571 -8.84 -8.45 -2.80
N VAL A 572 -9.48 -7.50 -3.46
CA VAL A 572 -9.60 -6.10 -3.04
C VAL A 572 -11.07 -5.74 -3.07
N SER A 573 -11.64 -5.51 -1.88
CA SER A 573 -13.04 -5.12 -1.70
C SER A 573 -13.17 -3.60 -1.64
N ILE A 574 -14.07 -3.02 -2.43
CA ILE A 574 -14.25 -1.56 -2.51
C ILE A 574 -15.74 -1.21 -2.44
N HIS A 575 -16.12 -0.45 -1.43
CA HIS A 575 -17.50 -0.02 -1.18
C HIS A 575 -17.90 1.20 -2.04
N ASN A 576 -19.07 1.80 -1.80
CA ASN A 576 -19.62 2.84 -2.66
C ASN A 576 -18.79 4.13 -2.57
N ASN A 577 -18.65 4.84 -3.70
CA ASN A 577 -17.84 6.06 -3.81
C ASN A 577 -16.37 5.92 -3.37
N ALA A 578 -15.88 4.70 -3.15
CA ALA A 578 -14.51 4.42 -2.75
C ALA A 578 -13.63 4.05 -3.96
N LYS A 579 -12.31 4.22 -3.81
CA LYS A 579 -11.33 3.86 -4.85
C LYS A 579 -9.89 3.82 -4.37
N ILE A 580 -9.06 3.06 -5.09
CA ILE A 580 -7.60 3.13 -5.05
C ILE A 580 -7.12 4.08 -6.15
N LYS A 581 -6.38 5.12 -5.76
CA LYS A 581 -5.95 6.22 -6.62
C LYS A 581 -4.43 6.33 -6.66
N VAL A 582 -3.82 5.86 -7.75
CA VAL A 582 -2.36 5.91 -7.97
C VAL A 582 -1.99 7.12 -8.81
N LEU A 583 -1.07 7.95 -8.31
CA LEU A 583 -0.64 9.21 -8.95
C LEU A 583 0.89 9.23 -9.08
N ASN A 584 1.42 9.73 -10.20
CA ASN A 584 2.86 9.98 -10.38
C ASN A 584 3.78 8.78 -10.07
N ALA A 585 3.28 7.55 -10.22
CA ALA A 585 3.95 6.32 -9.81
C ALA A 585 3.75 5.19 -10.83
N SER A 586 4.27 3.99 -10.57
CA SER A 586 4.02 2.78 -11.36
C SER A 586 2.85 1.95 -10.85
N ILE A 587 2.24 1.18 -11.74
CA ILE A 587 1.20 0.19 -11.46
C ILE A 587 1.63 -1.17 -12.04
N ASP A 588 1.79 -2.20 -11.20
CA ASP A 588 1.92 -3.62 -11.59
C ASP A 588 0.86 -4.44 -10.85
N VAL A 589 -0.20 -4.83 -11.56
CA VAL A 589 -1.32 -5.60 -11.02
C VAL A 589 -1.38 -6.95 -11.73
N ASN A 590 -1.34 -8.06 -10.99
CA ASN A 590 -1.38 -9.41 -11.57
C ASN A 590 -2.19 -10.39 -10.72
N HIS A 591 -3.15 -11.08 -11.33
CA HIS A 591 -3.90 -12.14 -10.65
C HIS A 591 -4.64 -11.61 -9.41
N VAL A 592 -5.41 -10.53 -9.58
CA VAL A 592 -6.16 -9.86 -8.50
C VAL A 592 -7.65 -9.85 -8.82
N ASN A 593 -8.48 -10.07 -7.80
CA ASN A 593 -9.91 -9.81 -7.87
C ASN A 593 -10.19 -8.42 -7.28
N PHE A 594 -10.76 -7.54 -8.07
CA PHE A 594 -11.36 -6.30 -7.58
C PHE A 594 -12.86 -6.52 -7.51
N THR A 595 -13.43 -6.35 -6.32
CA THR A 595 -14.83 -6.64 -6.04
C THR A 595 -15.52 -5.42 -5.45
N GLY A 596 -16.47 -4.86 -6.17
CA GLY A 596 -17.37 -3.83 -5.66
C GLY A 596 -18.45 -4.41 -4.76
N PHE A 597 -18.75 -3.73 -3.66
CA PHE A 597 -19.69 -4.23 -2.63
C PHE A 597 -21.15 -4.37 -3.12
N SER A 598 -21.60 -3.40 -3.92
CA SER A 598 -23.00 -3.33 -4.38
C SER A 598 -23.19 -3.90 -5.78
N SER A 599 -24.18 -4.77 -5.98
CA SER A 599 -24.60 -5.22 -7.31
C SER A 599 -25.18 -4.10 -8.19
N ALA A 600 -25.52 -2.96 -7.60
CA ALA A 600 -25.86 -1.72 -8.29
C ALA A 600 -24.74 -0.70 -8.00
N PRO A 601 -23.66 -0.67 -8.79
CA PRO A 601 -22.49 0.15 -8.48
C PRO A 601 -22.82 1.65 -8.43
N ILE A 602 -22.35 2.32 -7.38
CA ILE A 602 -22.56 3.76 -7.16
C ILE A 602 -21.20 4.42 -6.88
N GLY A 603 -20.69 5.16 -7.88
CA GLY A 603 -19.52 6.04 -7.74
C GLY A 603 -18.18 5.37 -7.39
N ASN A 604 -18.16 4.04 -7.20
CA ASN A 604 -16.96 3.28 -6.90
C ASN A 604 -16.13 3.03 -8.15
N GLU A 605 -14.82 3.19 -8.03
CA GLU A 605 -13.86 2.93 -9.11
C GLU A 605 -12.88 1.84 -8.64
N GLY A 606 -12.70 0.79 -9.43
CA GLY A 606 -11.84 -0.33 -9.05
C GLY A 606 -10.38 0.10 -8.88
N LEU A 607 -9.81 0.63 -9.96
CA LEU A 607 -8.46 1.20 -9.95
C LEU A 607 -8.43 2.50 -10.76
N TYR A 608 -7.88 3.56 -10.17
CA TYR A 608 -7.64 4.84 -10.82
C TYR A 608 -6.14 5.09 -10.93
N GLY A 609 -5.64 5.34 -12.15
CA GLY A 609 -4.26 5.74 -12.43
C GLY A 609 -4.18 7.09 -13.15
N LYS A 610 -3.28 7.98 -12.72
CA LYS A 610 -3.03 9.25 -13.42
C LYS A 610 -1.56 9.65 -13.40
N THR A 611 -1.05 10.16 -14.53
CA THR A 611 0.35 10.59 -14.68
C THR A 611 1.32 9.45 -14.33
N ILE A 612 1.04 8.24 -14.81
CA ILE A 612 1.87 7.05 -14.55
C ILE A 612 3.17 7.19 -15.34
N SER A 613 4.31 7.02 -14.67
CA SER A 613 5.60 7.50 -15.18
C SER A 613 6.54 6.42 -15.71
N THR A 614 6.45 5.17 -15.23
CA THR A 614 7.44 4.12 -15.53
C THR A 614 6.85 2.78 -15.98
N VAL A 615 5.83 2.26 -15.29
CA VAL A 615 5.20 0.96 -15.61
C VAL A 615 3.69 1.06 -15.39
N CYS A 616 2.90 0.49 -16.32
CA CYS A 616 1.46 0.34 -16.19
C CYS A 616 1.02 -1.00 -16.78
N ASP A 617 1.14 -2.05 -15.97
CA ASP A 617 0.79 -3.43 -16.34
C ASP A 617 -0.35 -3.92 -15.46
N ILE A 618 -1.45 -4.34 -16.08
CA ILE A 618 -2.62 -4.90 -15.39
C ILE A 618 -2.98 -6.20 -16.10
N LYS A 619 -2.84 -7.34 -15.42
CA LYS A 619 -2.96 -8.65 -16.07
C LYS A 619 -3.64 -9.71 -15.22
N ASN A 620 -4.32 -10.65 -15.87
CA ASN A 620 -4.97 -11.81 -15.24
C ASN A 620 -5.93 -11.46 -14.10
N SER A 621 -6.54 -10.25 -14.13
CA SER A 621 -7.32 -9.71 -13.03
C SER A 621 -8.79 -9.58 -13.38
N THR A 622 -9.64 -9.61 -12.37
CA THR A 622 -11.09 -9.47 -12.52
C THR A 622 -11.57 -8.16 -11.87
N PHE A 623 -12.53 -7.49 -12.49
CA PHE A 623 -13.20 -6.31 -11.96
C PHE A 623 -14.70 -6.56 -11.99
N THR A 624 -15.35 -6.57 -10.83
CA THR A 624 -16.76 -6.89 -10.72
C THR A 624 -17.50 -5.84 -9.91
N ASN A 625 -18.70 -5.44 -10.34
CA ASN A 625 -19.60 -4.53 -9.61
C ASN A 625 -19.05 -3.11 -9.36
N PHE A 626 -18.45 -2.48 -10.38
CA PHE A 626 -17.94 -1.10 -10.28
C PHE A 626 -18.67 -0.12 -11.17
N ALA A 627 -18.77 1.16 -10.77
CA ALA A 627 -19.27 2.19 -11.66
C ALA A 627 -18.29 2.39 -12.82
N THR A 628 -16.99 2.40 -12.50
CA THR A 628 -15.89 2.27 -13.45
C THR A 628 -14.91 1.17 -12.99
N GLY A 629 -14.66 0.15 -13.80
CA GLY A 629 -13.70 -0.90 -13.45
C GLY A 629 -12.26 -0.36 -13.36
N LEU A 630 -11.76 0.16 -14.47
CA LEU A 630 -10.42 0.75 -14.59
C LEU A 630 -10.50 2.15 -15.20
N GLU A 631 -9.90 3.13 -14.53
CA GLU A 631 -9.78 4.50 -15.02
C GLU A 631 -8.31 4.93 -15.15
N LEU A 632 -7.88 5.35 -16.35
CA LEU A 632 -6.51 5.79 -16.62
C LEU A 632 -6.49 7.17 -17.27
N ARG A 633 -5.64 8.08 -16.78
CA ARG A 633 -5.57 9.45 -17.29
C ARG A 633 -4.15 9.99 -17.47
N GLN A 634 -3.95 10.79 -18.51
CA GLN A 634 -2.74 11.60 -18.71
C GLN A 634 -1.44 10.77 -18.68
N ILE A 635 -1.44 9.66 -19.42
CA ILE A 635 -0.28 8.76 -19.53
C ILE A 635 0.37 8.99 -20.88
N ALA A 636 1.52 9.65 -20.89
CA ALA A 636 2.22 10.06 -22.11
C ALA A 636 3.35 9.08 -22.48
N LEU A 637 3.83 9.19 -23.72
CA LEU A 637 5.03 8.49 -24.17
C LEU A 637 6.26 8.78 -23.30
N PRO A 638 7.24 7.84 -23.23
CA PRO A 638 7.32 6.59 -24.00
C PRO A 638 6.53 5.41 -23.38
N LEU A 639 5.80 5.62 -22.28
CA LEU A 639 5.13 4.55 -21.56
C LEU A 639 4.01 3.90 -22.39
N GLN A 640 4.03 2.57 -22.45
CA GLN A 640 2.93 1.76 -22.97
C GLN A 640 2.13 1.17 -21.81
N VAL A 641 0.82 1.40 -21.80
CA VAL A 641 -0.13 0.75 -20.89
C VAL A 641 -0.46 -0.65 -21.43
N ASN A 642 -0.33 -1.69 -20.59
CA ASN A 642 -0.71 -3.06 -20.95
C ASN A 642 -1.84 -3.56 -20.05
N ILE A 643 -2.95 -3.98 -20.67
CA ILE A 643 -4.11 -4.57 -19.99
C ILE A 643 -4.35 -5.95 -20.61
N ASN A 644 -4.00 -7.03 -19.92
CA ASN A 644 -3.91 -8.36 -20.51
C ASN A 644 -4.76 -9.40 -19.77
N THR A 645 -5.64 -10.10 -20.48
CA THR A 645 -6.42 -11.22 -19.92
C THR A 645 -7.24 -10.79 -18.69
N CYS A 646 -7.85 -9.59 -18.75
CA CYS A 646 -8.67 -9.06 -17.67
C CYS A 646 -10.17 -9.19 -17.99
N SER A 647 -10.97 -9.59 -17.00
CA SER A 647 -12.42 -9.69 -17.14
C SER A 647 -13.13 -8.57 -16.39
N PHE A 648 -14.14 -7.95 -17.00
CA PHE A 648 -14.94 -6.91 -16.37
C PHE A 648 -16.40 -7.33 -16.38
N SER A 649 -17.03 -7.42 -15.22
CA SER A 649 -18.42 -7.88 -15.09
C SER A 649 -19.25 -6.91 -14.27
N ASN A 650 -20.47 -6.63 -14.74
CA ASN A 650 -21.35 -5.66 -14.08
C ASN A 650 -20.69 -4.27 -13.87
N CYS A 651 -19.87 -3.83 -14.83
CA CYS A 651 -19.26 -2.49 -14.85
C CYS A 651 -19.86 -1.65 -15.99
N PRO A 652 -20.70 -0.63 -15.71
CA PRO A 652 -21.25 0.25 -16.75
C PRO A 652 -20.17 0.98 -17.56
N ALA A 653 -19.01 1.25 -16.95
CA ALA A 653 -17.77 1.63 -17.63
C ALA A 653 -16.68 0.61 -17.29
N ALA A 654 -16.32 -0.31 -18.19
CA ALA A 654 -15.29 -1.31 -17.86
C ALA A 654 -13.88 -0.69 -17.86
N ILE A 655 -13.50 -0.08 -18.98
CA ILE A 655 -12.22 0.60 -19.15
C ILE A 655 -12.49 2.04 -19.62
N ASN A 656 -12.03 3.03 -18.86
CA ASN A 656 -12.15 4.44 -19.18
C ASN A 656 -10.77 5.09 -19.25
N CYS A 657 -10.38 5.58 -20.42
CA CYS A 657 -9.07 6.17 -20.65
C CYS A 657 -9.18 7.56 -21.26
N ASN A 658 -8.40 8.50 -20.72
CA ASN A 658 -8.38 9.88 -21.19
C ASN A 658 -6.95 10.41 -21.27
N GLN A 659 -6.52 10.88 -22.46
CA GLN A 659 -5.14 11.33 -22.70
C GLN A 659 -4.12 10.21 -22.41
N VAL A 660 -4.30 9.05 -23.03
CA VAL A 660 -3.32 7.95 -23.00
C VAL A 660 -2.69 7.80 -24.38
N ASP A 661 -1.37 7.97 -24.46
CA ASP A 661 -0.65 7.99 -25.73
C ASP A 661 -0.48 6.60 -26.35
N LYS A 662 -0.20 5.58 -25.53
CA LYS A 662 0.05 4.22 -26.04
C LYS A 662 -0.54 3.15 -25.13
N MET A 663 -1.40 2.31 -25.69
CA MET A 663 -2.12 1.29 -24.96
C MET A 663 -2.25 0.00 -25.75
N ARG A 664 -2.11 -1.14 -25.07
CA ARG A 664 -2.42 -2.47 -25.58
C ARG A 664 -3.39 -3.18 -24.63
N ILE A 665 -4.51 -3.64 -25.18
CA ILE A 665 -5.56 -4.40 -24.50
C ILE A 665 -5.57 -5.79 -25.14
N ILE A 666 -5.23 -6.84 -24.40
CA ILE A 666 -5.11 -8.20 -24.93
C ILE A 666 -6.12 -9.09 -24.23
N ASP A 667 -6.90 -9.87 -24.97
CA ASP A 667 -7.81 -10.91 -24.45
C ASP A 667 -8.68 -10.46 -23.26
N CYS A 668 -9.10 -9.20 -23.25
CA CYS A 668 -9.97 -8.68 -22.20
C CYS A 668 -11.44 -8.94 -22.53
N THR A 669 -12.25 -9.22 -21.51
CA THR A 669 -13.67 -9.59 -21.70
C THR A 669 -14.65 -8.72 -20.90
N PRO A 670 -14.93 -7.48 -21.32
CA PRO A 670 -16.01 -6.68 -20.76
C PRO A 670 -17.40 -7.26 -21.05
N THR A 671 -18.17 -7.53 -20.00
CA THR A 671 -19.55 -8.04 -20.08
C THR A 671 -20.49 -7.27 -19.16
N TYR A 672 -21.62 -6.81 -19.70
CA TYR A 672 -22.63 -6.07 -18.96
C TYR A 672 -24.06 -6.43 -19.34
N ASN A 673 -25.02 -6.03 -18.50
CA ASN A 673 -26.44 -6.13 -18.78
C ASN A 673 -26.90 -4.85 -19.47
N LEU A 674 -27.11 -4.91 -20.78
CA LEU A 674 -27.45 -3.78 -21.66
C LEU A 674 -28.30 -2.70 -20.97
N ALA A 675 -27.68 -1.55 -20.70
CA ALA A 675 -28.34 -0.38 -20.12
C ALA A 675 -27.89 0.90 -20.82
N ALA A 676 -28.81 1.86 -20.99
CA ALA A 676 -28.53 3.13 -21.66
C ALA A 676 -27.35 3.88 -21.01
N GLY A 677 -26.45 4.42 -21.83
CA GLY A 677 -25.28 5.17 -21.39
C GLY A 677 -24.08 4.32 -20.95
N SER A 678 -24.20 2.99 -20.88
CA SER A 678 -23.08 2.10 -20.55
C SER A 678 -22.06 2.00 -21.71
N LYS A 679 -20.78 1.99 -21.37
CA LYS A 679 -19.65 2.00 -22.31
C LYS A 679 -18.66 0.92 -21.91
N ALA A 680 -18.37 -0.04 -22.77
CA ALA A 680 -17.40 -1.07 -22.40
C ALA A 680 -16.00 -0.46 -22.32
N ILE A 681 -15.53 0.11 -23.44
CA ILE A 681 -14.24 0.78 -23.51
C ILE A 681 -14.44 2.20 -24.01
N SER A 682 -14.12 3.18 -23.16
CA SER A 682 -14.19 4.60 -23.49
C SER A 682 -12.78 5.17 -23.64
N LEU A 683 -12.46 5.71 -24.81
CA LEU A 683 -11.16 6.30 -25.13
C LEU A 683 -11.37 7.75 -25.56
N ILE A 684 -10.76 8.69 -24.84
CA ILE A 684 -10.92 10.14 -25.06
C ILE A 684 -9.53 10.75 -25.22
N ASN A 685 -9.28 11.49 -26.30
CA ASN A 685 -7.97 12.11 -26.57
C ASN A 685 -6.80 11.11 -26.49
N CYS A 686 -7.02 9.85 -26.87
CA CYS A 686 -5.98 8.82 -26.84
C CYS A 686 -5.27 8.75 -28.19
N LYS A 687 -3.97 8.47 -28.21
CA LYS A 687 -3.25 8.36 -29.49
C LYS A 687 -3.38 6.95 -30.06
N ASN A 688 -2.56 6.00 -29.62
CA ASN A 688 -2.48 4.67 -30.19
C ASN A 688 -2.99 3.59 -29.22
N THR A 689 -4.15 3.00 -29.52
CA THR A 689 -4.69 1.86 -28.79
C THR A 689 -4.78 0.64 -29.70
N THR A 690 -4.26 -0.50 -29.22
CA THR A 690 -4.46 -1.81 -29.88
C THR A 690 -5.31 -2.69 -28.98
N MET A 691 -6.37 -3.27 -29.53
CA MET A 691 -7.10 -4.39 -28.93
C MET A 691 -6.77 -5.65 -29.72
N ASP A 692 -6.23 -6.65 -29.05
CA ASP A 692 -5.74 -7.92 -29.61
C ASP A 692 -6.53 -9.06 -28.96
N GLY A 693 -7.41 -9.71 -29.72
CA GLY A 693 -8.38 -10.66 -29.20
C GLY A 693 -9.44 -10.04 -28.28
N GLY A 694 -10.03 -10.85 -27.40
CA GLY A 694 -11.04 -10.42 -26.44
C GLY A 694 -12.48 -10.26 -26.98
N GLU A 695 -13.43 -10.18 -26.05
CA GLU A 695 -14.86 -10.16 -26.33
C GLU A 695 -15.58 -9.08 -25.52
N ILE A 696 -16.26 -8.16 -26.21
CA ILE A 696 -17.07 -7.09 -25.60
C ILE A 696 -18.55 -7.38 -25.86
N GLN A 697 -19.36 -7.41 -24.80
CA GLN A 697 -20.79 -7.66 -24.97
C GLN A 697 -21.72 -6.96 -23.98
N GLY A 698 -22.93 -6.64 -24.46
CA GLY A 698 -24.04 -6.20 -23.61
C GLY A 698 -23.95 -4.76 -23.13
N TYR A 699 -23.34 -3.87 -23.91
CA TYR A 699 -23.21 -2.44 -23.59
C TYR A 699 -24.06 -1.56 -24.51
N ASP A 700 -24.40 -0.34 -24.07
CA ASP A 700 -25.00 0.64 -24.99
C ASP A 700 -24.01 1.01 -26.09
N GLN A 701 -22.73 1.17 -25.72
CA GLN A 701 -21.61 1.35 -26.65
C GLN A 701 -20.51 0.35 -26.31
N GLY A 702 -20.14 -0.52 -27.26
CA GLY A 702 -18.98 -1.41 -27.09
C GLY A 702 -17.69 -0.59 -26.97
N PHE A 703 -17.43 0.21 -27.99
CA PHE A 703 -16.41 1.27 -27.93
C PHE A 703 -17.07 2.66 -27.98
N ASN A 704 -16.55 3.58 -27.15
CA ASN A 704 -16.87 5.00 -27.21
C ASN A 704 -15.57 5.80 -27.42
N LEU A 705 -15.37 6.31 -28.62
CA LEU A 705 -14.14 6.97 -29.04
C LEU A 705 -14.39 8.46 -29.27
N THR A 706 -13.52 9.31 -28.76
CA THR A 706 -13.53 10.76 -29.01
C THR A 706 -12.11 11.24 -29.16
N ASP A 707 -11.78 11.85 -30.31
CA ASP A 707 -10.44 12.33 -30.62
C ASP A 707 -9.35 11.24 -30.48
N VAL A 708 -9.64 10.03 -30.97
CA VAL A 708 -8.72 8.89 -30.91
C VAL A 708 -7.91 8.81 -32.20
N LYS A 709 -6.58 8.98 -32.11
CA LYS A 709 -5.72 8.99 -33.30
C LYS A 709 -5.70 7.65 -34.01
N ALA A 710 -5.66 6.54 -33.26
CA ALA A 710 -5.80 5.22 -33.81
C ALA A 710 -6.30 4.17 -32.81
N LEU A 711 -7.38 3.47 -33.18
CA LEU A 711 -7.79 2.20 -32.60
C LEU A 711 -7.53 1.07 -33.60
N TYR A 712 -6.65 0.12 -33.24
CA TYR A 712 -6.43 -1.11 -33.98
C TYR A 712 -7.16 -2.26 -33.28
N MET A 713 -8.15 -2.85 -33.93
CA MET A 713 -8.82 -4.06 -33.47
C MET A 713 -8.31 -5.25 -34.28
N ASP A 714 -7.70 -6.21 -33.60
CA ASP A 714 -7.06 -7.38 -34.19
C ASP A 714 -7.69 -8.64 -33.58
N GLY A 715 -8.50 -9.37 -34.36
CA GLY A 715 -9.21 -10.57 -33.87
C GLY A 715 -10.27 -10.34 -32.77
N SER A 716 -10.49 -9.10 -32.33
CA SER A 716 -11.44 -8.75 -31.27
C SER A 716 -12.90 -8.78 -31.71
N SER A 717 -13.80 -9.19 -30.81
CA SER A 717 -15.24 -9.24 -31.09
C SER A 717 -16.05 -8.27 -30.22
N VAL A 718 -16.97 -7.52 -30.83
CA VAL A 718 -17.95 -6.66 -30.16
C VAL A 718 -19.35 -7.11 -30.57
N TYR A 719 -20.18 -7.53 -29.62
CA TYR A 719 -21.49 -8.08 -29.95
C TYR A 719 -22.59 -7.81 -28.93
N ASN A 720 -23.85 -7.93 -29.35
CA ASN A 720 -25.04 -7.70 -28.50
C ASN A 720 -25.05 -6.32 -27.80
N CYS A 721 -24.42 -5.31 -28.41
CA CYS A 721 -24.46 -3.92 -27.94
C CYS A 721 -25.58 -3.13 -28.65
N ASN A 722 -26.03 -1.99 -28.11
CA ASN A 722 -26.89 -1.10 -28.91
C ASN A 722 -26.11 -0.52 -30.09
N THR A 723 -24.94 0.05 -29.80
CA THR A 723 -23.95 0.48 -30.78
C THR A 723 -22.67 -0.32 -30.57
N GLY A 724 -22.15 -0.98 -31.61
CA GLY A 724 -20.88 -1.70 -31.51
C GLY A 724 -19.73 -0.74 -31.26
N ILE A 725 -19.50 0.19 -32.19
CA ILE A 725 -18.46 1.22 -32.07
C ILE A 725 -19.08 2.60 -32.32
N TYR A 726 -18.99 3.48 -31.34
CA TYR A 726 -19.32 4.89 -31.46
C TYR A 726 -18.03 5.71 -31.51
N GLY A 727 -17.77 6.43 -32.60
CA GLY A 727 -16.56 7.20 -32.77
C GLY A 727 -16.83 8.64 -33.20
N VAL A 728 -16.13 9.58 -32.59
CA VAL A 728 -16.11 11.00 -32.96
C VAL A 728 -14.68 11.42 -33.23
N ASP A 729 -14.42 12.00 -34.40
CA ASP A 729 -13.08 12.45 -34.81
C ASP A 729 -11.99 11.38 -34.55
N SER A 730 -12.30 10.12 -34.89
CA SER A 730 -11.50 8.94 -34.52
C SER A 730 -11.21 8.04 -35.72
N LYS A 731 -10.00 7.46 -35.76
CA LYS A 731 -9.58 6.52 -36.81
C LYS A 731 -9.55 5.08 -36.29
N ILE A 732 -10.16 4.16 -37.02
CA ILE A 732 -10.35 2.76 -36.61
C ILE A 732 -9.84 1.82 -37.70
N TRP A 733 -9.12 0.78 -37.29
CA TRP A 733 -8.68 -0.34 -38.13
C TRP A 733 -9.26 -1.64 -37.58
N MET A 734 -9.91 -2.43 -38.43
CA MET A 734 -10.38 -3.77 -38.08
C MET A 734 -9.63 -4.81 -38.90
N ARG A 735 -8.96 -5.75 -38.22
CA ARG A 735 -7.97 -6.67 -38.79
C ARG A 735 -8.15 -8.10 -38.28
N ASN A 736 -7.64 -9.07 -39.06
CA ASN A 736 -7.48 -10.49 -38.70
C ASN A 736 -8.66 -11.15 -37.97
N GLY A 737 -9.88 -10.89 -38.43
CA GLY A 737 -11.11 -11.46 -37.86
C GLY A 737 -11.82 -10.57 -36.86
N ALA A 738 -11.37 -9.33 -36.68
CA ALA A 738 -12.10 -8.34 -35.89
C ALA A 738 -13.55 -8.20 -36.37
N LYS A 739 -14.47 -8.17 -35.41
CA LYS A 739 -15.90 -8.37 -35.67
C LYS A 739 -16.76 -7.43 -34.83
N VAL A 740 -17.70 -6.77 -35.49
CA VAL A 740 -18.86 -6.12 -34.87
C VAL A 740 -20.11 -6.88 -35.30
N ASP A 741 -20.89 -7.38 -34.35
CA ASP A 741 -21.92 -8.38 -34.63
C ASP A 741 -23.17 -8.27 -33.75
N GLN A 742 -24.34 -8.58 -34.30
CA GLN A 742 -25.60 -8.63 -33.55
C GLN A 742 -25.90 -7.35 -32.74
N THR A 743 -25.51 -6.18 -33.24
CA THR A 743 -25.87 -4.93 -32.53
C THR A 743 -27.35 -4.62 -32.71
N LEU A 744 -27.98 -4.00 -31.71
CA LEU A 744 -29.42 -3.75 -31.72
C LEU A 744 -29.82 -2.53 -32.54
N VAL A 745 -28.98 -1.48 -32.55
CA VAL A 745 -29.26 -0.20 -33.22
C VAL A 745 -28.30 0.07 -34.36
N THR A 746 -26.99 0.08 -34.11
CA THR A 746 -25.99 0.40 -35.15
C THR A 746 -24.72 -0.42 -34.95
N GLY A 747 -24.18 -1.04 -35.99
CA GLY A 747 -22.88 -1.70 -35.91
C GLY A 747 -21.79 -0.68 -35.53
N MET A 748 -21.59 0.31 -36.39
CA MET A 748 -20.64 1.40 -36.18
C MET A 748 -21.27 2.76 -36.48
N ALA A 749 -21.14 3.71 -35.54
CA ALA A 749 -21.59 5.09 -35.67
C ALA A 749 -20.39 6.04 -35.62
N LEU A 750 -19.99 6.60 -36.77
CA LEU A 750 -18.74 7.34 -36.95
C LEU A 750 -19.00 8.79 -37.38
N TYR A 751 -18.56 9.74 -36.58
CA TYR A 751 -18.83 11.17 -36.79
C TYR A 751 -17.52 11.94 -36.87
N GLY A 752 -17.14 12.32 -38.08
CA GLY A 752 -16.00 13.19 -38.32
C GLY A 752 -16.39 14.62 -38.63
N SER A 753 -15.36 15.42 -38.80
CA SER A 753 -15.36 16.77 -39.33
C SER A 753 -14.39 16.85 -40.50
N TRP A 754 -14.59 17.84 -41.37
CA TRP A 754 -13.60 18.19 -42.37
C TRP A 754 -12.70 19.28 -41.81
N ASN A 755 -11.39 19.04 -41.79
CA ASN A 755 -10.43 20.07 -41.46
C ASN A 755 -9.90 20.71 -42.77
N SER A 756 -10.22 22.00 -42.93
CA SER A 756 -9.85 22.77 -44.13
C SER A 756 -8.37 23.14 -44.22
N GLY A 757 -7.65 23.14 -43.10
CA GLY A 757 -6.21 23.38 -43.09
C GLY A 757 -5.44 22.17 -43.64
N SER A 758 -5.87 20.98 -43.24
CA SER A 758 -5.32 19.68 -43.66
C SER A 758 -5.85 19.17 -45.00
N GLY A 759 -7.06 19.58 -45.37
CA GLY A 759 -7.78 18.96 -46.49
C GLY A 759 -8.15 17.49 -46.21
N ALA A 760 -8.42 17.14 -44.96
CA ALA A 760 -8.62 15.77 -44.50
C ALA A 760 -9.84 15.63 -43.59
N TYR A 761 -10.44 14.44 -43.61
CA TYR A 761 -11.48 14.05 -42.67
C TYR A 761 -10.83 13.54 -41.37
N THR A 762 -11.39 13.92 -40.24
CA THR A 762 -10.88 13.55 -38.90
C THR A 762 -11.27 12.12 -38.47
N SER A 763 -12.25 11.51 -39.15
CA SER A 763 -12.75 10.17 -38.84
C SER A 763 -12.52 9.21 -40.00
N MET A 764 -12.12 7.98 -39.69
CA MET A 764 -11.81 6.95 -40.69
C MET A 764 -12.14 5.55 -40.19
N LEU A 765 -12.66 4.71 -41.08
CA LEU A 765 -12.73 3.27 -40.90
C LEU A 765 -11.89 2.58 -41.99
N THR A 766 -10.89 1.80 -41.57
CA THR A 766 -10.14 0.91 -42.45
C THR A 766 -10.46 -0.54 -42.14
N MET A 767 -10.80 -1.27 -43.20
CA MET A 767 -11.01 -2.72 -43.17
C MET A 767 -10.30 -3.34 -44.36
N GLY A 768 -9.68 -4.50 -44.15
CA GLY A 768 -9.03 -5.26 -45.21
C GLY A 768 -7.60 -4.86 -45.52
N ASP A 769 -6.98 -4.04 -44.66
CA ASP A 769 -5.55 -3.74 -44.74
C ASP A 769 -4.68 -4.89 -44.21
N ALA A 770 -5.16 -5.60 -43.18
CA ALA A 770 -4.57 -6.82 -42.70
C ALA A 770 -5.65 -7.84 -42.28
N GLY A 771 -5.77 -8.93 -43.04
CA GLY A 771 -6.73 -9.99 -42.74
C GLY A 771 -8.19 -9.62 -43.04
N CYS A 772 -9.12 -10.48 -42.59
CA CYS A 772 -10.55 -10.26 -42.79
C CYS A 772 -11.14 -9.38 -41.66
N ALA A 773 -12.29 -8.74 -41.90
CA ALA A 773 -13.04 -8.04 -40.86
C ALA A 773 -14.55 -8.09 -41.15
N MET A 774 -15.37 -7.92 -40.11
CA MET A 774 -16.81 -8.18 -40.20
C MET A 774 -17.65 -7.14 -39.49
N VAL A 775 -18.70 -6.65 -40.16
CA VAL A 775 -19.80 -5.88 -39.57
C VAL A 775 -21.11 -6.57 -39.97
N VAL A 776 -21.69 -7.37 -39.08
CA VAL A 776 -22.68 -8.39 -39.46
C VAL A 776 -23.87 -8.47 -38.50
N ARG A 777 -25.04 -8.84 -39.04
CA ARG A 777 -26.29 -9.11 -38.28
C ARG A 777 -26.80 -7.94 -37.42
N ASP A 778 -26.49 -6.70 -37.78
CA ASP A 778 -26.93 -5.52 -37.06
C ASP A 778 -28.41 -5.18 -37.32
N GLY A 779 -29.10 -4.65 -36.30
CA GLY A 779 -30.55 -4.45 -36.26
C GLY A 779 -31.06 -3.17 -36.94
N GLY A 780 -30.25 -2.10 -36.99
CA GLY A 780 -30.59 -0.81 -37.61
C GLY A 780 -29.66 -0.45 -38.77
N ALA A 781 -28.54 0.24 -38.53
CA ALA A 781 -27.54 0.49 -39.58
C ALA A 781 -26.27 -0.34 -39.35
N GLY A 782 -25.67 -0.93 -40.39
CA GLY A 782 -24.37 -1.57 -40.27
C GLY A 782 -23.30 -0.53 -39.93
N ILE A 783 -23.08 0.41 -40.84
CA ILE A 783 -22.23 1.58 -40.62
C ILE A 783 -23.04 2.85 -40.89
N LYS A 784 -23.00 3.79 -39.94
CA LYS A 784 -23.65 5.10 -40.04
C LYS A 784 -22.65 6.19 -39.71
N GLY A 785 -22.72 7.33 -40.37
CA GLY A 785 -21.80 8.40 -40.03
C GLY A 785 -21.86 9.68 -40.84
N THR A 786 -21.03 10.63 -40.43
CA THR A 786 -20.80 11.89 -41.16
C THR A 786 -19.32 12.11 -41.39
N ASN A 787 -18.94 12.67 -42.54
CA ASN A 787 -17.58 13.14 -42.83
C ASN A 787 -16.48 12.13 -42.38
N THR A 788 -16.71 10.85 -42.68
CA THR A 788 -15.84 9.74 -42.29
C THR A 788 -15.36 9.05 -43.54
N ILE A 789 -14.04 8.82 -43.65
CA ILE A 789 -13.47 8.06 -44.75
C ILE A 789 -13.79 6.57 -44.55
N LEU A 790 -14.41 5.95 -45.55
CA LEU A 790 -14.63 4.51 -45.59
C LEU A 790 -13.59 3.85 -46.49
N ASN A 791 -12.54 3.32 -45.87
CA ASN A 791 -11.50 2.55 -46.54
C ASN A 791 -11.78 1.05 -46.41
N ILE A 792 -12.73 0.56 -47.21
CA ILE A 792 -13.35 -0.78 -47.07
C ILE A 792 -13.30 -1.61 -48.37
N ASP A 793 -12.33 -1.31 -49.24
CA ASP A 793 -12.08 -2.10 -50.44
C ASP A 793 -10.87 -3.01 -50.21
N PRO A 794 -11.07 -4.31 -49.96
CA PRO A 794 -9.96 -5.23 -49.79
C PRO A 794 -9.06 -5.28 -51.04
N VAL A 795 -9.53 -4.90 -52.23
CA VAL A 795 -8.67 -4.88 -53.43
C VAL A 795 -7.63 -3.76 -53.37
N THR A 796 -8.02 -2.57 -52.89
CA THR A 796 -7.08 -1.45 -52.75
C THR A 796 -6.28 -1.52 -51.47
N ASN A 797 -6.83 -2.18 -50.45
CA ASN A 797 -6.29 -2.13 -49.11
C ASN A 797 -5.46 -3.35 -48.75
N ASP A 798 -5.66 -4.52 -49.38
CA ASP A 798 -4.97 -5.74 -48.97
C ASP A 798 -3.48 -5.66 -49.27
N ILE A 799 -2.75 -5.38 -48.19
CA ILE A 799 -1.31 -5.27 -48.20
C ILE A 799 -0.63 -6.63 -48.39
N ASN A 800 -1.39 -7.70 -48.12
CA ASN A 800 -0.96 -9.08 -48.25
C ASN A 800 -1.45 -9.73 -49.56
N SER A 801 -1.90 -8.98 -50.56
CA SER A 801 -2.19 -9.59 -51.87
C SER A 801 -0.90 -10.22 -52.42
N ASP A 802 -0.77 -11.55 -52.39
CA ASP A 802 0.15 -12.20 -53.30
C ASP A 802 -0.35 -11.92 -54.71
N ASN A 803 0.57 -11.75 -55.67
CA ASN A 803 0.36 -11.52 -57.12
C ASN A 803 -0.66 -12.47 -57.82
N ASN A 804 -1.32 -13.34 -57.07
CA ASN A 804 -2.38 -14.25 -57.47
C ASN A 804 -3.80 -13.66 -57.33
N GLY A 805 -3.96 -12.42 -56.87
CA GLY A 805 -5.28 -11.78 -56.71
C GLY A 805 -6.13 -12.39 -55.58
N LEU A 806 -5.48 -12.86 -54.50
CA LEU A 806 -6.13 -13.35 -53.29
C LEU A 806 -6.32 -12.18 -52.32
N PHE A 807 -7.55 -11.94 -51.88
CA PHE A 807 -7.91 -10.82 -51.02
C PHE A 807 -8.79 -11.28 -49.86
N ASN A 808 -8.46 -10.91 -48.62
CA ASN A 808 -9.29 -11.29 -47.47
C ASN A 808 -10.69 -10.65 -47.56
N PRO A 809 -11.78 -11.44 -47.62
CA PRO A 809 -13.10 -10.87 -47.83
C PRO A 809 -13.59 -10.12 -46.59
N LEU A 810 -14.17 -8.94 -46.78
CA LEU A 810 -14.88 -8.23 -45.72
C LEU A 810 -16.36 -8.64 -45.72
N TRP A 811 -16.93 -8.81 -44.53
CA TRP A 811 -18.33 -9.19 -44.40
C TRP A 811 -19.18 -8.00 -43.96
N PHE A 812 -20.24 -7.76 -44.72
CA PHE A 812 -21.28 -6.79 -44.41
C PHE A 812 -22.65 -7.44 -44.54
N THR A 813 -23.30 -7.73 -43.41
CA THR A 813 -24.64 -8.35 -43.44
C THR A 813 -25.58 -7.67 -42.45
N ARG A 814 -26.87 -7.73 -42.73
CA ARG A 814 -27.92 -7.18 -41.86
C ARG A 814 -28.80 -8.28 -41.29
N ASN A 815 -29.48 -7.99 -40.18
CA ASN A 815 -30.51 -8.89 -39.68
C ASN A 815 -31.74 -8.91 -40.62
N THR A 816 -32.25 -10.08 -40.97
CA THR A 816 -33.35 -10.24 -41.93
C THR A 816 -34.68 -9.83 -41.28
N GLY A 817 -35.24 -8.66 -41.62
CA GLY A 817 -36.57 -8.25 -41.16
C GLY A 817 -36.86 -6.75 -41.02
N ASN A 818 -35.83 -5.89 -40.99
CA ASN A 818 -35.98 -4.44 -40.76
C ASN A 818 -35.64 -3.59 -41.99
N SER A 819 -36.09 -2.33 -42.02
CA SER A 819 -35.68 -1.24 -42.93
C SER A 819 -34.21 -0.80 -42.73
N ALA A 820 -33.36 -1.73 -42.30
CA ALA A 820 -31.98 -1.57 -41.92
C ALA A 820 -31.08 -1.31 -43.13
N LEU A 821 -30.22 -0.29 -43.04
CA LEU A 821 -29.23 0.09 -44.04
C LEU A 821 -27.88 -0.56 -43.71
N LEU A 822 -27.15 -1.06 -44.71
CA LEU A 822 -25.75 -1.47 -44.52
C LEU A 822 -24.85 -0.24 -44.32
N PHE A 823 -25.13 0.84 -45.04
CA PHE A 823 -24.42 2.11 -44.94
C PHE A 823 -25.39 3.29 -44.92
N ASP A 824 -25.24 4.21 -43.97
CA ASP A 824 -25.96 5.50 -43.91
C ASP A 824 -24.94 6.62 -43.65
N MET A 825 -24.34 7.14 -44.72
CA MET A 825 -23.28 8.16 -44.62
C MET A 825 -23.70 9.48 -45.23
N CYS A 826 -23.26 10.57 -44.59
CA CYS A 826 -23.39 11.92 -45.13
C CYS A 826 -22.05 12.67 -45.15
N TYR A 827 -21.75 13.30 -46.27
CA TYR A 827 -20.63 14.22 -46.43
C TYR A 827 -21.20 15.64 -46.55
N THR A 828 -20.83 16.52 -45.62
CA THR A 828 -21.44 17.85 -45.50
C THR A 828 -20.70 18.94 -46.27
N GLN A 829 -19.51 18.65 -46.81
CA GLN A 829 -18.71 19.64 -47.52
C GLN A 829 -18.87 19.54 -49.04
N ALA A 830 -19.30 20.64 -49.67
CA ALA A 830 -19.58 20.69 -51.11
C ALA A 830 -18.34 20.95 -51.99
N SER A 831 -17.23 21.46 -51.43
CA SER A 831 -16.06 21.88 -52.21
C SER A 831 -15.06 20.76 -52.54
N ASN A 832 -15.02 19.68 -51.76
CA ASN A 832 -14.19 18.48 -52.01
C ASN A 832 -14.89 17.21 -51.49
N PRO A 833 -16.06 16.84 -52.04
CA PRO A 833 -16.78 15.68 -51.55
C PRO A 833 -16.16 14.36 -52.04
N ILE A 834 -16.22 13.32 -51.20
CA ILE A 834 -15.97 11.95 -51.66
C ILE A 834 -16.96 11.62 -52.78
N THR A 835 -16.46 11.37 -53.99
CA THR A 835 -17.27 11.10 -55.18
C THR A 835 -17.53 9.62 -55.40
N THR A 836 -16.67 8.73 -54.88
CA THR A 836 -16.79 7.28 -55.01
C THR A 836 -16.36 6.59 -53.71
N ILE A 837 -17.17 5.65 -53.24
CA ILE A 837 -16.79 4.68 -52.19
C ILE A 837 -16.50 3.35 -52.89
N LYS A 838 -15.25 2.89 -52.78
CA LYS A 838 -14.83 1.58 -53.27
C LYS A 838 -15.10 0.53 -52.20
N ALA A 839 -15.75 -0.56 -52.58
CA ALA A 839 -16.10 -1.68 -51.70
C ALA A 839 -16.21 -2.99 -52.52
N ARG A 840 -15.19 -3.28 -53.32
CA ARG A 840 -15.18 -4.42 -54.25
C ARG A 840 -14.84 -5.71 -53.51
N ARG A 841 -15.30 -6.84 -54.06
CA ARG A 841 -14.99 -8.20 -53.58
C ARG A 841 -15.33 -8.44 -52.10
N ASN A 842 -16.39 -7.81 -51.62
CA ASN A 842 -16.94 -8.03 -50.29
C ASN A 842 -18.03 -9.13 -50.28
N ILE A 843 -18.31 -9.67 -49.10
CA ILE A 843 -19.41 -10.62 -48.81
C ILE A 843 -20.58 -9.85 -48.22
N TRP A 844 -21.73 -9.94 -48.89
CA TRP A 844 -22.93 -9.16 -48.63
C TRP A 844 -24.11 -9.98 -48.09
N CYS A 845 -23.93 -11.30 -47.98
CA CYS A 845 -24.97 -12.24 -47.58
C CYS A 845 -24.61 -12.99 -46.29
N PRO A 846 -25.62 -13.49 -45.55
CA PRO A 846 -25.38 -14.43 -44.45
C PRO A 846 -24.68 -15.72 -44.93
N PRO A 847 -24.09 -16.49 -44.00
CA PRO A 847 -23.44 -17.76 -44.31
C PRO A 847 -24.38 -18.72 -45.05
N GLY A 848 -23.85 -19.39 -46.08
CA GLY A 848 -24.63 -20.27 -46.98
C GLY A 848 -25.60 -19.56 -47.93
N GLY A 849 -25.65 -18.23 -47.93
CA GLY A 849 -26.46 -17.42 -48.83
C GLY A 849 -25.85 -17.23 -50.23
N VAL A 850 -26.63 -16.63 -51.13
CA VAL A 850 -26.12 -16.18 -52.44
C VAL A 850 -25.55 -14.77 -52.29
N ASN A 851 -24.27 -14.58 -52.60
CA ASN A 851 -23.60 -13.28 -52.48
C ASN A 851 -24.00 -12.34 -53.63
N VAL A 852 -25.02 -11.52 -53.40
CA VAL A 852 -25.48 -10.51 -54.35
C VAL A 852 -25.11 -9.11 -53.83
N PRO A 853 -24.64 -8.19 -54.69
CA PRO A 853 -24.37 -6.82 -54.28
C PRO A 853 -25.57 -6.18 -53.59
N PRO A 854 -25.34 -5.33 -52.58
CA PRO A 854 -26.40 -4.67 -51.85
C PRO A 854 -27.22 -3.80 -52.81
N ALA A 855 -28.56 -3.91 -52.78
CA ALA A 855 -29.45 -3.09 -53.61
C ALA A 855 -29.33 -1.60 -53.23
N PRO A 856 -29.64 -0.65 -54.13
CA PRO A 856 -29.62 0.78 -53.79
C PRO A 856 -30.49 1.17 -52.58
N SER A 857 -31.49 0.35 -52.22
CA SER A 857 -32.33 0.55 -51.05
C SER A 857 -31.69 0.13 -49.73
N SER A 858 -30.55 -0.57 -49.75
CA SER A 858 -29.84 -1.01 -48.54
C SER A 858 -28.65 -0.14 -48.17
N TYR A 859 -28.45 1.00 -48.83
CA TYR A 859 -27.49 2.02 -48.39
C TYR A 859 -27.98 3.42 -48.75
N LYS A 860 -27.41 4.42 -48.08
CA LYS A 860 -27.68 5.83 -48.30
C LYS A 860 -26.35 6.59 -48.21
N PHE A 861 -25.92 7.15 -49.34
CA PHE A 861 -24.77 8.05 -49.41
C PHE A 861 -25.25 9.44 -49.83
N GLN A 862 -25.03 10.42 -48.98
CA GLN A 862 -25.47 11.79 -49.20
C GLN A 862 -24.25 12.71 -49.29
N ASN A 863 -24.29 13.62 -50.26
CA ASN A 863 -23.32 14.69 -50.38
C ASN A 863 -24.09 16.01 -50.40
N SER A 864 -24.30 16.59 -49.22
CA SER A 864 -25.04 17.85 -49.09
C SER A 864 -24.77 18.50 -47.75
N ALA A 865 -24.71 19.83 -47.73
CA ALA A 865 -24.51 20.62 -46.50
C ALA A 865 -25.54 20.34 -45.39
N THR A 866 -26.74 19.85 -45.74
CA THR A 866 -27.85 19.61 -44.81
C THR A 866 -28.21 18.13 -44.63
N CYS A 867 -27.44 17.21 -45.20
CA CYS A 867 -27.75 15.76 -45.22
C CYS A 867 -29.20 15.44 -45.64
N SER A 868 -29.80 16.26 -46.50
CA SER A 868 -31.24 16.19 -46.83
C SER A 868 -31.52 15.73 -48.26
N SER A 869 -30.56 15.85 -49.18
CA SER A 869 -30.66 15.31 -50.55
C SER A 869 -29.92 13.97 -50.66
N SER A 870 -30.47 13.05 -51.45
CA SER A 870 -29.83 11.79 -51.81
C SER A 870 -29.13 11.93 -53.17
N GLY A 871 -27.96 11.30 -53.32
CA GLY A 871 -27.19 11.31 -54.57
C GLY A 871 -25.97 12.23 -54.56
N GLY A 872 -24.96 11.85 -55.34
CA GLY A 872 -23.68 12.56 -55.46
C GLY A 872 -22.43 11.73 -55.11
N VAL A 873 -22.61 10.51 -54.57
CA VAL A 873 -21.51 9.56 -54.29
C VAL A 873 -21.80 8.23 -54.97
N THR A 874 -20.89 7.78 -55.82
CA THR A 874 -20.92 6.47 -56.49
C THR A 874 -20.50 5.38 -55.52
N PHE A 875 -21.12 4.21 -55.59
CA PHE A 875 -20.76 3.05 -54.75
C PHE A 875 -20.35 1.87 -55.62
N ASP A 876 -19.05 1.59 -55.63
CA ASP A 876 -18.46 0.48 -56.38
C ASP A 876 -18.49 -0.80 -55.51
N ARG A 877 -19.53 -1.62 -55.75
CA ARG A 877 -20.00 -2.69 -54.85
C ARG A 877 -19.91 -4.09 -55.46
N GLN A 878 -18.88 -4.36 -56.25
CA GLN A 878 -18.69 -5.67 -56.90
C GLN A 878 -18.69 -6.79 -55.84
N PRO A 879 -19.47 -7.87 -55.99
CA PRO A 879 -19.50 -8.96 -55.02
C PRO A 879 -18.26 -9.84 -55.18
N ILE A 880 -17.85 -10.56 -54.13
CA ILE A 880 -16.92 -11.69 -54.32
C ILE A 880 -17.64 -12.83 -55.09
N SER A 881 -16.99 -13.35 -56.13
CA SER A 881 -17.56 -14.32 -57.08
C SER A 881 -17.41 -15.79 -56.69
N VAL A 882 -16.58 -16.08 -55.68
CA VAL A 882 -16.33 -17.42 -55.15
C VAL A 882 -17.17 -17.67 -53.89
N CYS A 883 -17.55 -18.94 -53.69
CA CYS A 883 -18.48 -19.48 -52.70
C CYS A 883 -18.51 -18.75 -51.33
N VAL A 884 -19.69 -18.75 -50.68
CA VAL A 884 -19.91 -18.14 -49.35
C VAL A 884 -19.69 -19.20 -48.26
N PRO A 885 -18.88 -18.92 -47.22
CA PRO A 885 -18.69 -19.84 -46.09
C PRO A 885 -19.99 -20.21 -45.37
N SER A 886 -20.02 -21.37 -44.70
CA SER A 886 -21.17 -21.84 -43.90
C SER A 886 -21.27 -21.19 -42.52
N THR A 887 -20.24 -20.47 -42.09
CA THR A 887 -20.12 -19.77 -40.80
C THR A 887 -19.55 -18.37 -41.01
N TYR A 888 -19.80 -17.46 -40.06
CA TYR A 888 -19.18 -16.13 -40.06
C TYR A 888 -17.74 -16.25 -39.54
N ASP A 889 -16.78 -16.45 -40.44
CA ASP A 889 -15.36 -16.59 -40.14
C ASP A 889 -14.48 -16.04 -41.29
N CYS A 890 -13.16 -15.96 -41.06
CA CYS A 890 -12.20 -15.58 -42.09
C CYS A 890 -11.88 -16.73 -43.06
N SER A 891 -12.57 -17.88 -43.00
CA SER A 891 -12.21 -19.02 -43.84
C SER A 891 -12.62 -18.77 -45.29
N PHE A 892 -11.66 -18.95 -46.21
CA PHE A 892 -11.98 -19.09 -47.62
C PHE A 892 -12.61 -20.46 -47.85
N CYS A 893 -13.52 -20.55 -48.82
CA CYS A 893 -14.13 -21.82 -49.19
C CYS A 893 -13.07 -22.85 -49.59
N ASN A 894 -12.86 -23.84 -48.72
CA ASN A 894 -12.05 -25.01 -48.99
C ASN A 894 -12.60 -25.75 -50.22
N GLY A 895 -11.90 -25.69 -51.36
CA GLY A 895 -12.01 -26.71 -52.40
C GLY A 895 -12.26 -26.29 -53.85
N GLN A 896 -12.25 -25.00 -54.23
CA GLN A 896 -12.36 -24.59 -55.64
C GLN A 896 -11.22 -23.64 -56.03
N ALA A 897 -10.68 -23.83 -57.23
CA ALA A 897 -9.48 -23.15 -57.73
C ALA A 897 -9.62 -21.61 -57.77
N ARG A 898 -8.50 -20.97 -57.42
CA ARG A 898 -8.22 -19.53 -57.40
C ARG A 898 -8.55 -18.89 -58.75
N ILE A 899 -9.35 -17.82 -58.77
CA ILE A 899 -9.63 -17.05 -59.99
C ILE A 899 -8.68 -15.85 -60.04
N ALA A 900 -7.74 -15.88 -60.99
CA ALA A 900 -6.92 -14.73 -61.36
C ALA A 900 -7.82 -13.63 -61.95
N ASP A 901 -7.57 -12.39 -61.56
CA ASP A 901 -8.22 -11.24 -62.20
C ASP A 901 -7.72 -11.10 -63.64
N SER A 902 -8.63 -10.82 -64.56
CA SER A 902 -8.31 -10.47 -65.94
C SER A 902 -8.75 -9.02 -66.15
N GLY A 903 -7.83 -8.07 -65.94
CA GLY A 903 -8.13 -6.64 -66.09
C GLY A 903 -6.89 -5.81 -66.39
N GLU A 904 -6.83 -5.34 -67.63
CA GLU A 904 -6.22 -4.10 -68.15
C GLU A 904 -4.81 -3.70 -67.67
N GLU A 905 -3.81 -4.00 -68.50
CA GLU A 905 -2.56 -3.25 -68.54
C GLU A 905 -2.83 -1.84 -69.11
N ASP A 906 -2.73 -0.81 -68.26
CA ASP A 906 -2.65 0.58 -68.71
C ASP A 906 -1.18 0.92 -69.00
N SER A 907 -0.83 0.93 -70.29
CA SER A 907 0.54 1.13 -70.76
C SER A 907 0.76 2.60 -71.18
N SER A 908 1.16 3.46 -70.26
CA SER A 908 2.00 4.64 -70.59
C SER A 908 2.70 5.19 -69.34
N LEU A 909 4.03 5.39 -69.44
CA LEU A 909 4.85 6.02 -68.39
C LEU A 909 4.29 7.42 -68.11
N SER A 910 3.69 7.61 -66.94
CA SER A 910 2.95 8.83 -66.59
C SER A 910 3.37 9.35 -65.22
N VAL A 911 2.90 10.54 -64.86
CA VAL A 911 3.05 11.18 -63.53
C VAL A 911 2.71 10.21 -62.38
N SER A 912 1.90 9.18 -62.67
CA SER A 912 1.62 8.04 -61.80
C SER A 912 2.87 7.33 -61.30
N ASP A 913 3.86 7.07 -62.16
CA ASP A 913 5.06 6.31 -61.78
C ASP A 913 5.95 7.11 -60.83
N ILE A 914 6.08 8.42 -61.05
CA ILE A 914 6.91 9.31 -60.23
C ILE A 914 6.32 9.48 -58.82
N VAL A 915 5.00 9.64 -58.71
CA VAL A 915 4.33 9.77 -57.40
C VAL A 915 4.30 8.43 -56.67
N THR A 916 4.15 7.33 -57.40
CA THR A 916 4.20 5.98 -56.84
C THR A 916 5.61 5.63 -56.35
N ASP A 917 6.66 6.00 -57.10
CA ASP A 917 8.06 5.83 -56.70
C ASP A 917 8.41 6.71 -55.49
N ALA A 918 8.03 7.99 -55.48
CA ALA A 918 8.26 8.87 -54.35
C ALA A 918 7.48 8.44 -53.09
N PHE A 919 6.28 7.89 -53.26
CA PHE A 919 5.53 7.26 -52.16
C PHE A 919 6.26 6.01 -51.67
N SER A 920 6.74 5.17 -52.60
CA SER A 920 7.49 3.95 -52.27
C SER A 920 8.80 4.25 -51.55
N ASP A 921 9.55 5.27 -51.97
CA ASP A 921 10.80 5.68 -51.32
C ASP A 921 10.56 6.21 -49.90
N ALA A 922 9.54 7.06 -49.72
CA ALA A 922 9.14 7.54 -48.39
C ALA A 922 8.65 6.40 -47.48
N TYR A 923 7.97 5.45 -48.10
CA TYR A 923 7.41 4.27 -47.47
C TYR A 923 8.48 3.23 -47.07
N ASP A 924 9.48 2.98 -47.92
CA ASP A 924 10.62 2.09 -47.68
C ASP A 924 11.43 2.56 -46.46
N ASP A 925 11.68 3.87 -46.36
CA ASP A 925 12.36 4.46 -45.21
C ASP A 925 11.51 4.37 -43.92
N PHE A 926 10.19 4.55 -44.02
CA PHE A 926 9.24 4.45 -42.89
C PHE A 926 9.14 3.04 -42.30
N ILE A 927 9.19 2.00 -43.13
CA ILE A 927 9.21 0.59 -42.70
C ILE A 927 10.47 0.26 -41.90
N ILE A 928 11.63 0.75 -42.35
CA ILE A 928 12.93 0.42 -41.75
C ILE A 928 13.04 1.01 -40.34
N LYS A 929 12.56 2.24 -40.15
CA LYS A 929 12.59 2.91 -38.84
C LYS A 929 11.53 4.00 -38.76
N ASP A 930 10.40 3.74 -38.11
CA ASP A 930 9.37 4.74 -37.85
C ASP A 930 9.87 5.85 -36.90
N ASN A 931 10.33 6.98 -37.46
CA ASN A 931 10.83 8.16 -36.75
C ASN A 931 10.60 9.46 -37.54
N ASP A 932 10.88 10.61 -36.93
CA ASP A 932 10.64 11.94 -37.50
C ASP A 932 11.24 12.12 -38.91
N ASN A 933 12.47 11.66 -39.17
CA ASN A 933 13.12 11.79 -40.48
C ASN A 933 12.46 10.92 -41.57
N THR A 934 11.93 9.74 -41.24
CA THR A 934 11.32 8.84 -42.23
C THR A 934 9.88 9.23 -42.51
N ARG A 935 9.20 9.85 -41.53
CA ARG A 935 7.90 10.48 -41.74
C ARG A 935 8.02 11.78 -42.54
N GLU A 936 9.12 12.53 -42.38
CA GLU A 936 9.46 13.71 -43.18
C GLU A 936 9.60 13.39 -44.68
N ASN A 937 9.88 12.15 -45.08
CA ASN A 937 9.88 11.76 -46.49
C ASN A 937 8.48 11.86 -47.14
N PHE A 938 7.38 11.76 -46.37
CA PHE A 938 6.03 11.96 -46.88
C PHE A 938 5.66 13.44 -47.10
N SER A 939 6.45 14.37 -46.54
CA SER A 939 6.23 15.82 -46.69
C SER A 939 6.34 16.30 -48.13
N THR A 940 7.13 15.61 -48.95
CA THR A 940 7.35 16.00 -50.35
C THR A 940 6.14 15.63 -51.22
N LEU A 941 5.38 14.62 -50.81
CA LEU A 941 4.13 14.19 -51.45
C LEU A 941 2.93 14.95 -50.90
N SER A 942 2.93 15.30 -49.62
CA SER A 942 1.85 16.01 -48.97
C SER A 942 1.66 17.43 -49.49
N VAL A 943 2.73 18.09 -49.96
CA VAL A 943 2.67 19.44 -50.54
C VAL A 943 2.03 19.52 -51.93
N LEU A 944 1.77 18.38 -52.59
CA LEU A 944 1.11 18.37 -53.89
C LEU A 944 -0.38 18.73 -53.76
N GLY A 945 -0.86 19.66 -54.58
CA GLY A 945 -2.27 20.07 -54.63
C GLY A 945 -3.13 19.05 -55.37
N LEU A 946 -4.33 18.77 -54.88
CA LEU A 946 -5.30 17.92 -55.57
C LEU A 946 -6.51 18.79 -55.94
N ASN A 947 -6.77 18.91 -57.24
CA ASN A 947 -7.90 19.66 -57.78
C ASN A 947 -8.80 18.70 -58.57
N TYR A 948 -10.08 18.66 -58.21
CA TYR A 948 -11.05 17.84 -58.93
C TYR A 948 -11.76 18.67 -60.00
N ASP A 949 -11.57 18.34 -61.28
CA ASP A 949 -12.34 18.96 -62.36
C ASP A 949 -13.71 18.29 -62.46
N SER A 950 -14.68 18.93 -61.81
CA SER A 950 -16.07 18.48 -61.77
C SER A 950 -16.76 18.37 -63.14
N LEU A 951 -16.25 19.01 -64.20
CA LEU A 951 -16.83 18.95 -65.54
C LEU A 951 -16.36 17.72 -66.33
N ASN A 952 -15.10 17.31 -66.13
CA ASN A 952 -14.49 16.19 -66.86
C ASN A 952 -14.36 14.92 -66.01
N THR A 953 -14.81 14.96 -64.75
CA THR A 953 -14.72 13.83 -63.79
C THR A 953 -13.30 13.28 -63.65
N SER A 954 -12.31 14.18 -63.64
CA SER A 954 -10.89 13.84 -63.61
C SER A 954 -10.18 14.63 -62.53
N TRP A 955 -9.23 13.99 -61.85
CA TRP A 955 -8.35 14.67 -60.91
C TRP A 955 -7.17 15.29 -61.65
N THR A 956 -6.78 16.49 -61.22
CA THR A 956 -5.51 17.11 -61.58
C THR A 956 -4.65 17.30 -60.34
N LEU A 957 -3.38 16.94 -60.48
CA LEU A 957 -2.32 17.14 -59.52
C LEU A 957 -1.68 18.50 -59.81
N THR A 958 -1.62 19.38 -58.82
CA THR A 958 -0.92 20.66 -58.92
C THR A 958 0.42 20.56 -58.19
N THR A 959 1.53 20.70 -58.93
CA THR A 959 2.87 20.71 -58.32
C THR A 959 3.12 22.00 -57.54
N VAL A 960 4.19 22.04 -56.73
CA VAL A 960 4.59 23.22 -55.93
C VAL A 960 4.86 24.46 -56.81
N ASP A 961 5.19 24.26 -58.10
CA ASP A 961 5.39 25.33 -59.09
C ASP A 961 4.10 25.72 -59.85
N GLY A 962 2.93 25.19 -59.46
CA GLY A 962 1.63 25.52 -60.06
C GLY A 962 1.33 24.82 -61.39
N ILE A 963 2.04 23.75 -61.73
CA ILE A 963 1.79 22.96 -62.95
C ILE A 963 0.69 21.95 -62.67
N GLU A 964 -0.37 21.97 -63.48
CA GLU A 964 -1.48 21.02 -63.41
C GLU A 964 -1.23 19.79 -64.31
N LEU A 965 -1.31 18.61 -63.71
CA LEU A 965 -1.05 17.33 -64.36
C LEU A 965 -2.28 16.42 -64.21
N PRO A 966 -2.80 15.79 -65.27
CA PRO A 966 -3.86 14.80 -65.15
C PRO A 966 -3.41 13.63 -64.28
N THR A 967 -4.27 13.13 -63.38
CA THR A 967 -3.94 12.01 -62.49
C THR A 967 -5.10 11.02 -62.34
N VAL A 968 -4.79 9.83 -61.83
CA VAL A 968 -5.73 8.72 -61.63
C VAL A 968 -6.02 8.52 -60.14
N ASP A 969 -7.17 7.95 -59.81
CA ASP A 969 -7.67 7.80 -58.43
C ASP A 969 -6.69 7.10 -57.47
N SER A 970 -5.86 6.17 -57.96
CA SER A 970 -4.84 5.49 -57.15
C SER A 970 -3.80 6.48 -56.61
N ILE A 971 -3.39 7.46 -57.42
CA ILE A 971 -2.41 8.49 -57.05
C ILE A 971 -3.02 9.52 -56.10
N VAL A 972 -4.29 9.86 -56.29
CA VAL A 972 -5.05 10.72 -55.38
C VAL A 972 -5.10 10.09 -53.99
N ASN A 973 -5.35 8.78 -53.90
CA ASN A 973 -5.31 8.05 -52.64
C ASN A 973 -3.93 8.04 -51.99
N LEU A 974 -2.85 7.79 -52.75
CA LEU A 974 -1.48 7.83 -52.22
C LEU A 974 -1.11 9.22 -51.66
N ILE A 975 -1.47 10.28 -52.38
CA ILE A 975 -1.22 11.66 -51.91
C ILE A 975 -2.06 12.00 -50.69
N MET A 976 -3.33 11.57 -50.63
CA MET A 976 -4.16 11.76 -49.44
C MET A 976 -3.59 11.02 -48.23
N VAL A 977 -3.09 9.80 -48.41
CA VAL A 977 -2.41 9.04 -47.35
C VAL A 977 -1.13 9.75 -46.91
N ALA A 978 -0.31 10.23 -47.84
CA ALA A 978 0.90 10.99 -47.53
C ALA A 978 0.60 12.30 -46.77
N LYS A 979 -0.46 13.04 -47.15
CA LYS A 979 -0.93 14.23 -46.41
C LYS A 979 -1.33 13.90 -44.98
N ILE A 980 -2.05 12.79 -44.80
CA ILE A 980 -2.49 12.34 -43.47
C ILE A 980 -1.30 11.92 -42.59
N LEU A 981 -0.27 11.30 -43.17
CA LEU A 981 0.94 10.89 -42.47
C LEU A 981 1.87 12.09 -42.14
N ASP A 982 1.95 13.07 -43.05
CA ASP A 982 2.72 14.31 -42.88
C ASP A 982 2.17 15.20 -41.76
N GLU A 983 0.84 15.27 -41.62
CA GLU A 983 0.20 15.98 -40.50
C GLU A 983 0.46 15.35 -39.12
N GLU A 984 0.99 14.12 -39.07
CA GLU A 984 1.38 13.44 -37.84
C GLU A 984 2.87 13.64 -37.46
N ILE A 985 3.65 14.41 -38.25
CA ILE A 985 5.09 14.70 -38.04
C ILE A 985 5.36 15.49 -36.75
N ASP A 986 4.42 16.27 -36.24
CA ASP A 986 4.67 17.18 -35.12
C ASP A 986 4.64 16.51 -33.71
N SER A 987 4.52 15.17 -33.59
CA SER A 987 4.20 14.59 -32.25
C SER A 987 4.71 13.22 -31.81
N SER A 988 5.61 12.49 -32.50
CA SER A 988 6.09 11.22 -31.93
C SER A 988 7.40 10.65 -32.48
N ALA A 989 8.44 10.70 -31.65
CA ALA A 989 9.67 9.95 -31.82
C ALA A 989 9.53 8.50 -31.26
N GLU A 990 10.02 7.54 -32.07
CA GLU A 990 10.62 6.25 -31.70
C GLU A 990 9.72 5.01 -31.46
N ARG A 991 9.74 4.12 -32.46
CA ARG A 991 9.27 2.73 -32.43
C ARG A 991 10.46 1.77 -32.62
N LEU A 992 11.24 1.45 -31.56
CA LEU A 992 12.27 0.39 -31.64
C LEU A 992 12.46 -0.35 -30.30
N SER A 993 11.96 -1.59 -30.20
CA SER A 993 12.69 -2.77 -29.68
C SER A 993 11.77 -4.00 -29.56
N GLY A 994 12.15 -5.11 -30.18
CA GLY A 994 11.67 -6.46 -29.82
C GLY A 994 10.88 -7.23 -30.89
N GLU A 995 11.63 -7.93 -31.75
CA GLU A 995 11.38 -9.16 -32.53
C GLU A 995 9.98 -9.59 -33.05
N ASN A 996 10.00 -9.94 -34.35
CA ASN A 996 9.02 -10.66 -35.17
C ASN A 996 7.67 -9.99 -35.43
N VAL A 997 7.72 -8.94 -36.25
CA VAL A 997 6.59 -8.60 -37.11
C VAL A 997 6.97 -9.12 -38.50
N GLU A 998 6.29 -10.17 -38.98
CA GLU A 998 6.25 -10.43 -40.41
C GLU A 998 5.62 -9.19 -41.05
N ASP A 999 6.49 -8.45 -41.73
CA ASP A 999 6.22 -7.12 -42.25
C ASP A 999 5.16 -7.18 -43.35
N ILE A 1000 4.05 -6.52 -43.05
CA ILE A 1000 2.84 -6.48 -43.88
C ILE A 1000 3.12 -5.94 -45.29
N PHE A 1001 4.22 -5.22 -45.53
CA PHE A 1001 4.53 -4.63 -46.84
C PHE A 1001 5.70 -5.26 -47.60
N ALA A 1002 6.33 -6.31 -47.06
CA ALA A 1002 7.33 -7.10 -47.79
C ALA A 1002 6.76 -7.67 -49.11
N LYS A 1003 5.43 -7.83 -49.20
CA LYS A 1003 4.71 -8.25 -50.40
C LYS A 1003 4.58 -7.16 -51.47
N TYR A 1004 4.34 -5.89 -51.12
CA TYR A 1004 4.26 -4.79 -52.11
C TYR A 1004 5.63 -4.50 -52.75
N TYR A 1005 6.71 -4.60 -51.97
CA TYR A 1005 8.09 -4.47 -52.47
C TYR A 1005 8.41 -5.47 -53.60
N THR A 1006 7.81 -6.67 -53.55
CA THR A 1006 8.04 -7.69 -54.59
C THR A 1006 7.22 -7.46 -55.86
N GLN A 1007 6.10 -6.73 -55.79
CA GLN A 1007 5.25 -6.42 -56.95
C GLN A 1007 5.78 -5.20 -57.74
N MET A 1008 6.34 -4.21 -57.05
CA MET A 1008 6.92 -2.99 -57.66
C MET A 1008 8.25 -3.26 -58.40
N GLN A 1009 9.02 -4.29 -58.01
CA GLN A 1009 10.20 -4.73 -58.78
C GLN A 1009 9.87 -5.54 -60.05
N SER A 1010 8.60 -5.72 -60.43
CA SER A 1010 8.26 -6.42 -61.68
C SER A 1010 8.71 -5.67 -62.95
N GLY A 1011 9.13 -4.40 -62.83
CA GLY A 1011 9.86 -3.65 -63.86
C GLY A 1011 11.39 -3.80 -63.87
N SER A 1012 12.02 -4.37 -62.84
CA SER A 1012 13.46 -4.60 -62.81
C SER A 1012 13.80 -5.81 -61.95
N LYS A 1013 14.02 -6.95 -62.62
CA LYS A 1013 14.53 -8.17 -61.97
C LYS A 1013 15.82 -7.86 -61.23
N SER A 1014 15.79 -7.88 -59.90
CA SER A 1014 16.99 -8.17 -59.11
C SER A 1014 17.49 -9.54 -59.57
N LYS A 1015 18.67 -9.56 -60.20
CA LYS A 1015 19.35 -10.80 -60.52
C LYS A 1015 19.60 -11.53 -59.20
N PRO A 1016 19.25 -12.84 -59.07
CA PRO A 1016 19.64 -13.61 -57.91
C PRO A 1016 21.15 -13.51 -57.75
N SER A 1017 21.60 -13.27 -56.52
CA SER A 1017 23.03 -13.11 -56.22
C SER A 1017 23.76 -14.35 -56.73
N MET A 1018 24.67 -14.16 -57.69
CA MET A 1018 25.40 -15.27 -58.29
C MET A 1018 26.61 -15.61 -57.41
N LEU A 1019 27.01 -14.70 -56.51
CA LEU A 1019 28.08 -14.82 -55.54
C LEU A 1019 27.55 -15.28 -54.17
N PHE A 1020 28.14 -16.34 -53.62
CA PHE A 1020 27.80 -16.92 -52.33
C PHE A 1020 29.03 -17.05 -51.45
N VAL A 1021 28.86 -16.77 -50.16
CA VAL A 1021 29.93 -16.85 -49.16
C VAL A 1021 29.51 -17.77 -48.02
N TYR A 1022 30.29 -18.83 -47.79
CA TYR A 1022 30.02 -19.78 -46.69
C TYR A 1022 31.29 -20.50 -46.20
N PRO A 1023 31.36 -20.93 -44.92
CA PRO A 1023 30.40 -20.60 -43.87
C PRO A 1023 30.42 -19.09 -43.55
N ASN A 1024 29.27 -18.56 -43.18
CA ASN A 1024 29.12 -17.20 -42.70
C ASN A 1024 28.30 -17.27 -41.39
N PRO A 1025 28.94 -17.10 -40.22
CA PRO A 1025 30.30 -16.63 -39.97
C PRO A 1025 31.42 -17.64 -40.32
N ALA A 1026 32.59 -17.13 -40.75
CA ALA A 1026 33.79 -17.90 -41.08
C ALA A 1026 34.84 -17.80 -39.95
N GLN A 1027 35.42 -18.93 -39.52
CA GLN A 1027 36.41 -18.95 -38.43
C GLN A 1027 37.86 -19.21 -38.88
N LYS A 1028 38.05 -20.01 -39.94
CA LYS A 1028 39.38 -20.38 -40.45
C LYS A 1028 39.48 -20.21 -41.95
N GLN A 1029 38.44 -20.59 -42.68
CA GLN A 1029 38.39 -20.47 -44.12
C GLN A 1029 36.99 -20.04 -44.52
N VAL A 1030 36.91 -19.19 -45.52
CA VAL A 1030 35.67 -18.81 -46.18
C VAL A 1030 35.71 -19.30 -47.63
N THR A 1031 34.61 -19.88 -48.10
CA THR A 1031 34.44 -20.26 -49.49
C THR A 1031 33.57 -19.23 -50.18
N ILE A 1032 34.06 -18.75 -51.32
CA ILE A 1032 33.34 -17.89 -52.24
C ILE A 1032 32.97 -18.75 -53.46
N GLU A 1033 31.69 -18.90 -53.75
CA GLU A 1033 31.17 -19.70 -54.86
C GLU A 1033 30.35 -18.83 -55.81
N LEU A 1034 30.60 -18.98 -57.11
CA LEU A 1034 29.75 -18.47 -58.18
C LEU A 1034 28.80 -19.57 -58.65
N ARG A 1035 27.50 -19.35 -58.54
CA ARG A 1035 26.47 -20.26 -59.07
C ARG A 1035 25.88 -19.71 -60.35
N GLY A 1036 25.78 -20.54 -61.39
CA GLY A 1036 25.27 -20.17 -62.72
C GLY A 1036 26.28 -19.42 -63.60
N THR A 1037 25.84 -18.96 -64.78
CA THR A 1037 26.69 -18.20 -65.71
C THR A 1037 26.82 -16.75 -65.26
N SER A 1038 27.89 -16.42 -64.53
CA SER A 1038 28.17 -15.06 -64.06
C SER A 1038 29.18 -14.31 -64.95
N GLU A 1039 29.04 -12.99 -65.04
CA GLU A 1039 30.05 -12.08 -65.65
C GLU A 1039 31.22 -11.76 -64.70
N ILE A 1040 31.12 -12.18 -63.42
CA ILE A 1040 32.16 -12.00 -62.41
C ILE A 1040 33.38 -12.86 -62.80
N ARG A 1041 34.55 -12.23 -62.83
CA ARG A 1041 35.85 -12.88 -63.10
C ARG A 1041 36.87 -12.64 -62.00
N LYS A 1042 36.65 -11.64 -61.16
CA LYS A 1042 37.52 -11.28 -60.03
C LYS A 1042 36.69 -11.04 -58.79
N VAL A 1043 37.25 -11.36 -57.63
CA VAL A 1043 36.68 -11.05 -56.32
C VAL A 1043 37.71 -10.32 -55.47
N ILE A 1044 37.24 -9.33 -54.73
CA ILE A 1044 38.05 -8.55 -53.79
C ILE A 1044 37.37 -8.56 -52.43
N LEU A 1045 38.11 -8.88 -51.39
CA LEU A 1045 37.62 -8.90 -50.01
C LEU A 1045 38.16 -7.68 -49.28
N LEU A 1046 37.27 -6.91 -48.67
CA LEU A 1046 37.52 -5.59 -48.06
C LEU A 1046 37.04 -5.60 -46.60
N ASP A 1047 37.73 -4.90 -45.70
CA ASP A 1047 37.13 -4.52 -44.41
C ASP A 1047 36.14 -3.34 -44.59
N LEU A 1048 35.42 -2.98 -43.52
CA LEU A 1048 34.50 -1.83 -43.54
C LEU A 1048 35.19 -0.47 -43.79
N LEU A 1049 36.51 -0.41 -43.68
CA LEU A 1049 37.31 0.78 -43.99
C LEU A 1049 37.83 0.77 -45.44
N GLY A 1050 37.43 -0.21 -46.25
CA GLY A 1050 37.79 -0.36 -47.66
C GLY A 1050 39.21 -0.89 -47.90
N ARG A 1051 39.91 -1.38 -46.87
CA ARG A 1051 41.23 -2.02 -47.01
C ARG A 1051 41.06 -3.43 -47.53
N SER A 1052 41.80 -3.81 -48.56
CA SER A 1052 41.67 -5.15 -49.13
C SER A 1052 42.57 -6.19 -48.48
N PHE A 1053 41.97 -7.33 -48.15
CA PHE A 1053 42.62 -8.49 -47.54
C PHE A 1053 42.79 -9.66 -48.51
N TYR A 1054 42.03 -9.69 -49.61
CA TYR A 1054 42.17 -10.74 -50.63
C TYR A 1054 41.76 -10.23 -52.01
N HIS A 1055 42.53 -10.62 -53.03
CA HIS A 1055 42.25 -10.37 -54.44
C HIS A 1055 42.47 -11.67 -55.20
N GLY A 1056 41.46 -12.13 -55.94
CA GLY A 1056 41.58 -13.37 -56.71
C GLY A 1056 40.73 -13.35 -57.98
N THR A 1057 41.10 -14.19 -58.94
CA THR A 1057 40.20 -14.58 -60.02
C THR A 1057 39.33 -15.75 -59.56
N ILE A 1058 38.10 -15.83 -60.07
CA ILE A 1058 37.16 -16.89 -59.70
C ILE A 1058 36.43 -17.39 -60.96
N ASP A 1059 36.52 -18.69 -61.22
CA ASP A 1059 35.82 -19.32 -62.34
C ASP A 1059 34.49 -19.93 -61.89
N SER A 1060 34.47 -20.63 -60.76
CA SER A 1060 33.25 -21.15 -60.14
C SER A 1060 33.30 -21.16 -58.61
N LYS A 1061 34.47 -21.38 -58.00
CA LYS A 1061 34.63 -21.38 -56.54
C LYS A 1061 36.07 -21.11 -56.14
N VAL A 1062 36.29 -20.38 -55.05
CA VAL A 1062 37.60 -20.14 -54.44
C VAL A 1062 37.47 -20.15 -52.92
N SER A 1063 38.44 -20.73 -52.23
CA SER A 1063 38.48 -20.74 -50.75
C SER A 1063 39.62 -19.88 -50.26
N VAL A 1064 39.34 -19.00 -49.30
CA VAL A 1064 40.26 -18.00 -48.74
C VAL A 1064 40.46 -18.32 -47.26
N ASP A 1065 41.71 -18.49 -46.85
CA ASP A 1065 42.07 -18.61 -45.43
C ASP A 1065 41.89 -17.24 -44.76
N VAL A 1066 41.00 -17.18 -43.77
CA VAL A 1066 40.66 -15.98 -43.02
C VAL A 1066 41.09 -16.08 -41.56
N SER A 1067 41.86 -17.12 -41.19
CA SER A 1067 42.30 -17.33 -39.80
C SER A 1067 43.17 -16.20 -39.23
N MET A 1068 43.80 -15.42 -40.11
CA MET A 1068 44.63 -14.26 -39.75
C MET A 1068 43.91 -12.92 -39.95
N PHE A 1069 42.63 -12.93 -40.36
CA PHE A 1069 41.86 -11.70 -40.55
C PHE A 1069 41.34 -11.23 -39.18
N PRO A 1070 41.36 -9.93 -38.88
CA PRO A 1070 40.69 -9.39 -37.69
C PRO A 1070 39.23 -9.83 -37.63
N LYS A 1071 38.73 -10.18 -36.45
CA LYS A 1071 37.31 -10.52 -36.26
C LYS A 1071 36.44 -9.30 -36.58
N GLY A 1072 35.36 -9.49 -37.33
CA GLY A 1072 34.48 -8.40 -37.75
C GLY A 1072 33.78 -8.64 -39.08
N PHE A 1073 33.13 -7.59 -39.59
CA PHE A 1073 32.42 -7.62 -40.87
C PHE A 1073 33.34 -7.29 -42.03
N TYR A 1074 33.16 -8.04 -43.12
CA TYR A 1074 33.90 -7.87 -44.36
C TYR A 1074 32.94 -7.79 -45.55
N LEU A 1075 33.36 -7.04 -46.57
CA LEU A 1075 32.66 -6.88 -47.83
C LEU A 1075 33.40 -7.64 -48.93
N LEU A 1076 32.71 -8.56 -49.58
CA LEU A 1076 33.16 -9.24 -50.78
C LEU A 1076 32.61 -8.52 -52.01
N LYS A 1077 33.50 -8.11 -52.89
CA LYS A 1077 33.21 -7.38 -54.12
C LYS A 1077 33.50 -8.25 -55.34
N GLY A 1078 32.46 -8.66 -56.06
CA GLY A 1078 32.55 -9.35 -57.35
C GLY A 1078 32.70 -8.35 -58.50
N LEU A 1079 33.75 -8.48 -59.30
CA LEU A 1079 34.06 -7.61 -60.44
C LEU A 1079 33.97 -8.37 -61.77
N LYS A 1080 33.51 -7.66 -62.81
CA LYS A 1080 33.56 -8.13 -64.20
C LYS A 1080 34.99 -8.08 -64.75
N ALA A 1081 35.20 -8.67 -65.94
CA ALA A 1081 36.50 -8.66 -66.61
C ALA A 1081 37.06 -7.24 -66.87
N ASP A 1082 36.18 -6.26 -67.09
CA ASP A 1082 36.51 -4.85 -67.31
C ASP A 1082 36.82 -4.06 -66.02
N GLY A 1083 36.68 -4.69 -64.84
CA GLY A 1083 36.92 -4.07 -63.54
C GLY A 1083 35.71 -3.37 -62.92
N SER A 1084 34.57 -3.30 -63.61
CA SER A 1084 33.32 -2.79 -63.03
C SER A 1084 32.76 -3.71 -61.96
N VAL A 1085 32.05 -3.15 -60.98
CA VAL A 1085 31.44 -3.90 -59.88
C VAL A 1085 30.18 -4.59 -60.38
N ALA A 1086 30.14 -5.90 -60.28
CA ALA A 1086 28.96 -6.68 -60.61
C ALA A 1086 28.10 -6.98 -59.38
N GLU A 1087 28.73 -7.19 -58.22
CA GLU A 1087 28.05 -7.68 -57.01
C GLU A 1087 28.83 -7.32 -55.73
N LEU A 1088 28.11 -7.13 -54.62
CA LEU A 1088 28.69 -6.90 -53.30
C LEU A 1088 27.97 -7.77 -52.26
N GLN A 1089 28.70 -8.45 -51.38
CA GLN A 1089 28.13 -9.36 -50.37
C GLN A 1089 28.88 -9.22 -49.03
N GLN A 1090 28.16 -9.15 -47.92
CA GLN A 1090 28.75 -9.06 -46.59
C GLN A 1090 28.90 -10.44 -45.93
N PHE A 1091 29.99 -10.65 -45.18
CA PHE A 1091 30.14 -11.82 -44.32
C PHE A 1091 30.97 -11.51 -43.06
N ILE A 1092 30.89 -12.37 -42.06
CA ILE A 1092 31.49 -12.20 -40.74
C ILE A 1092 32.69 -13.14 -40.58
N VAL A 1093 33.81 -12.62 -40.08
CA VAL A 1093 34.94 -13.44 -39.58
C VAL A 1093 34.91 -13.46 -38.06
N GLN A 1094 34.93 -14.67 -37.47
CA GLN A 1094 34.81 -14.92 -36.02
C GLN A 1094 36.07 -15.44 -35.36
#